data_AF-A0A0C1H4G3-F1
#
_entry.id   AF-A0A0C1H4G3-F1
#
_cell.length_a   1.000
_cell.length_b   1.000
_cell.length_c   1.000
_cell.angle_alpha   90.00
_cell.angle_beta   90.00
_cell.angle_gamma   90.00
#
_symmetry.space_group_name_H-M   'P 1'
#
loop_
_entity.id
_entity.type
_entity.pdbx_description
1 polymer ?
#
loop_
_entity_poly.entity_id
_entity_poly.type
_entity_poly.pdbx_seq_one_letter_code
_entity_poly.pdbx_strand_id
1 'polypeptide(L)'
;MLRSSFAVLFLVAGTAVAQDFSQNDVSILLEAPVQASDPRVEVPEAIFSTPLAAAAGAVIDAVNGMPSAVETIDSSLLTSRRNQLHVSSIRIDPGAPGMDSAFRPFGRNLQIRLVVQPVNFSGGAPIRDEAVHLVYTFGANASDEAPVCPFRVLPNQNDMDDFQAAIDALAAIRDDLAAMGVTTTGTPLGVHPAFQDPAAAQLLTTRLTAFLADHLTEDRLSAVSVAGLPPGAPEPWVFLALQREGAGFSPVPSPAIAQPEDGTGAMNFQQMLTFLTDPQNGSVVPPGLTRNQLPVDCLANFIFPAVGLPQPDASAGVSTSTLFGSGNNSPEGAAEVANVIADPAVAHFFNTDCVSCHTETRRELDAAADPQSVAERIAGEEAIAVEDLPRSPDGMGSRFDRWNVRAFGWYPGFPATSGRAHATVTRRTARETAEVVECLNEGDWTNLDEPCLSEDHTQFFDQGWSDEIRRLYYHTSQGGEIMPLSWFLALETSDGAMRFAAPGNLSRYGLLPSPTDALNPHGLPVGFAATETDNGVKVSLNCAACHTSDVLIEGAQFRIDGGPASFDFDRFVIDLTNAVRETAQMDLSDPAGPKPSERFAKFMQNLALTDPAALGNPQEFVPQFLAFATDFSGQMAQRSPLHPSGPGRVDALTQIVNAVAVKDLGITENLATPRAPTSYPALWLAEQLEFVQWNLAVADPFARNLGQALGVFGKVEFNPAKLFDSSADQAALELYESWITDLNPPAWPEDLLGPIDTTLAEQGRDLFAANCEGCHNAPPFRMTDPGENHNGDTFIQVAAIPAPKAGTDDAYTRAFTQRWAKTGPLAGQPEQDGLRPVTPSVLLLQTVVGGVVKKALGDQFDAKTRQRPADHPDCARENAQSADPGPCGYKPPFGGAALKASPLIGVWATGPYLHNGSVRTVYQVISPPEERETTFFVGDRTLDTERLGFVSTDQENAFRFDTSVPGNGNGGHVFWATPFTHDEKMALVEYLKDPERFPIQR
;
A
#
# COMPACT_ATOMS: atom_id res chain seq x y z
N MET A 1 59.36 42.25 -27.66
CA MET A 1 58.21 43.07 -27.18
C MET A 1 56.97 42.20 -27.22
N LEU A 2 56.16 42.29 -26.17
CA LEU A 2 55.10 41.38 -25.71
C LEU A 2 54.22 40.70 -26.77
N ARG A 3 53.86 39.43 -26.51
CA ARG A 3 52.49 38.89 -26.63
C ARG A 3 52.36 37.59 -25.81
N SER A 4 51.48 37.64 -24.81
CA SER A 4 51.20 36.58 -23.84
C SER A 4 50.09 35.66 -24.35
N SER A 5 50.28 34.35 -24.19
CA SER A 5 49.26 33.31 -24.37
C SER A 5 48.54 33.06 -23.04
N PHE A 6 47.21 33.10 -23.05
CA PHE A 6 46.35 32.66 -21.96
C PHE A 6 46.12 31.15 -22.06
N ALA A 7 46.46 30.41 -21.02
CA ALA A 7 46.04 29.02 -20.82
C ALA A 7 44.88 29.03 -19.81
N VAL A 8 43.74 28.48 -20.23
CA VAL A 8 42.56 28.25 -19.38
C VAL A 8 42.75 26.91 -18.68
N LEU A 9 42.79 26.94 -17.35
CA LEU A 9 42.82 25.75 -16.50
C LEU A 9 41.37 25.27 -16.32
N PHE A 10 41.05 24.08 -16.81
CA PHE A 10 39.81 23.38 -16.44
C PHE A 10 39.99 22.76 -15.04
N LEU A 11 39.29 23.31 -14.05
CA LEU A 11 39.05 22.65 -12.77
C LEU A 11 37.86 21.71 -12.96
N VAL A 12 38.13 20.41 -12.99
CA VAL A 12 37.12 19.37 -12.82
C VAL A 12 36.83 19.28 -11.33
N ALA A 13 35.81 20.01 -10.86
CA ALA A 13 35.19 19.73 -9.58
C ALA A 13 34.20 18.57 -9.82
N GLY A 14 34.65 17.34 -9.57
CA GLY A 14 33.71 16.23 -9.38
C GLY A 14 32.95 16.51 -8.09
N THR A 15 31.66 16.76 -8.19
CA THR A 15 30.75 16.68 -7.05
C THR A 15 30.79 15.23 -6.57
N ALA A 16 31.45 14.97 -5.44
CA ALA A 16 31.33 13.69 -4.77
C ALA A 16 29.86 13.50 -4.43
N VAL A 17 29.24 12.48 -5.02
CA VAL A 17 27.90 12.04 -4.62
C VAL A 17 28.01 11.63 -3.15
N ALA A 18 27.14 12.16 -2.28
CA ALA A 18 27.09 11.73 -0.89
C ALA A 18 26.89 10.21 -0.86
N GLN A 19 27.71 9.48 -0.10
CA GLN A 19 27.52 8.05 0.05
C GLN A 19 26.29 7.78 0.93
N ASP A 20 25.56 6.72 0.61
CA ASP A 20 24.39 6.27 1.36
C ASP A 20 24.77 5.76 2.76
N PHE A 21 23.85 5.89 3.71
CA PHE A 21 24.00 5.29 5.04
C PHE A 21 23.77 3.77 5.00
N SER A 22 24.46 3.05 5.88
CA SER A 22 24.27 1.63 6.18
C SER A 22 23.78 1.44 7.61
N GLN A 23 23.32 0.23 7.97
CA GLN A 23 22.71 -0.07 9.28
C GLN A 23 23.61 0.35 10.46
N ASN A 24 24.91 0.06 10.37
CA ASN A 24 25.88 0.38 11.42
C ASN A 24 26.24 1.88 11.52
N ASP A 25 25.81 2.72 10.58
CA ASP A 25 26.03 4.17 10.63
C ASP A 25 24.94 4.90 11.44
N VAL A 26 23.74 4.31 11.51
CA VAL A 26 22.55 4.92 12.13
C VAL A 26 22.09 4.19 13.39
N SER A 27 22.42 2.90 13.51
CA SER A 27 22.35 2.09 14.72
C SER A 27 23.77 1.68 15.10
N ILE A 28 24.44 2.51 15.90
CA ILE A 28 25.87 2.37 16.23
C ILE A 28 26.02 1.61 17.54
N LEU A 29 26.58 0.40 17.47
CA LEU A 29 26.74 -0.49 18.63
C LEU A 29 28.21 -0.50 19.06
N LEU A 30 28.47 -0.23 20.34
CA LEU A 30 29.83 -0.06 20.88
C LEU A 30 30.27 -1.32 21.64
N GLU A 31 31.52 -1.73 21.45
CA GLU A 31 32.10 -2.84 22.22
C GLU A 31 32.16 -2.49 23.71
N ALA A 32 31.74 -3.43 24.57
CA ALA A 32 31.71 -3.19 26.00
C ALA A 32 33.14 -3.15 26.61
N PRO A 33 33.50 -2.12 27.41
CA PRO A 33 34.86 -1.98 27.92
C PRO A 33 35.13 -2.96 29.07
N VAL A 34 36.22 -3.72 28.96
CA VAL A 34 36.65 -4.71 29.95
C VAL A 34 37.68 -4.12 30.93
N GLN A 35 38.50 -3.19 30.45
CA GLN A 35 39.53 -2.48 31.20
C GLN A 35 39.32 -0.97 31.11
N ALA A 36 39.84 -0.23 32.08
CA ALA A 36 39.72 1.23 32.11
C ALA A 36 40.42 1.94 30.93
N SER A 37 41.32 1.24 30.22
CA SER A 37 42.01 1.73 29.03
C SER A 37 41.28 1.45 27.72
N ASP A 38 40.21 0.66 27.74
CA ASP A 38 39.49 0.29 26.53
C ASP A 38 38.73 1.51 25.97
N PRO A 39 38.72 1.72 24.64
CA PRO A 39 37.95 2.80 24.02
C PRO A 39 36.48 2.74 24.43
N ARG A 40 35.92 3.85 24.92
CA ARG A 40 34.52 3.96 25.31
C ARG A 40 34.02 5.40 25.17
N VAL A 41 32.72 5.55 25.07
CA VAL A 41 32.04 6.85 25.10
C VAL A 41 31.44 7.02 26.50
N GLU A 42 31.98 7.94 27.29
CA GLU A 42 31.39 8.31 28.59
C GLU A 42 30.17 9.21 28.37
N VAL A 43 29.22 9.22 29.31
CA VAL A 43 28.03 10.09 29.22
C VAL A 43 28.41 11.54 29.61
N PRO A 44 28.42 12.50 28.67
CA PRO A 44 28.79 13.88 28.96
C PRO A 44 27.87 14.53 30.00
N GLU A 45 28.42 15.39 30.85
CA GLU A 45 27.62 16.12 31.85
C GLU A 45 26.60 17.06 31.20
N ALA A 46 26.88 17.54 29.98
CA ALA A 46 26.03 18.48 29.23
C ALA A 46 24.72 17.87 28.70
N ILE A 47 24.65 16.54 28.56
CA ILE A 47 23.48 15.86 27.97
C ILE A 47 22.65 15.11 29.02
N PHE A 48 23.25 14.78 30.16
CA PHE A 48 22.59 14.14 31.30
C PHE A 48 23.27 14.55 32.60
N SER A 49 22.93 15.75 33.07
CA SER A 49 23.59 16.39 34.21
C SER A 49 23.29 15.69 35.54
N THR A 50 24.19 15.83 36.52
CA THR A 50 24.04 15.27 37.86
C THR A 50 22.70 15.62 38.52
N PRO A 51 22.19 16.88 38.44
CA PRO A 51 20.87 17.21 38.96
C PRO A 51 19.73 16.46 38.26
N LEU A 52 19.80 16.31 36.94
CA LEU A 52 18.77 15.64 36.14
C LEU A 52 18.74 14.13 36.42
N ALA A 53 19.92 13.51 36.52
CA ALA A 53 20.06 12.11 36.91
C ALA A 53 19.55 11.87 38.35
N ALA A 54 19.85 12.78 39.28
CA ALA A 54 19.31 12.73 40.63
C ALA A 54 17.79 12.92 40.68
N ALA A 55 17.22 13.76 39.81
CA ALA A 55 15.77 13.93 39.69
C ALA A 55 15.09 12.64 39.22
N ALA A 56 15.63 11.98 38.20
CA ALA A 56 15.14 10.66 37.76
C ALA A 56 15.28 9.61 38.87
N GLY A 57 16.41 9.58 39.58
CA GLY A 57 16.63 8.71 40.74
C GLY A 57 15.61 8.90 41.86
N ALA A 58 15.22 10.15 42.16
CA ALA A 58 14.20 10.45 43.15
C ALA A 58 12.81 9.92 42.76
N VAL A 59 12.47 9.92 41.47
CA VAL A 59 11.22 9.32 40.97
C VAL A 59 11.26 7.80 41.12
N ILE A 60 12.39 7.16 40.82
CA ILE A 60 12.57 5.72 41.03
C ILE A 60 12.37 5.37 42.51
N ASP A 61 12.97 6.11 43.43
CA ASP A 61 12.79 5.91 44.88
C ASP A 61 11.33 6.07 45.31
N ALA A 62 10.61 7.04 44.72
CA ALA A 62 9.19 7.25 44.99
C ALA A 62 8.34 6.08 44.51
N VAL A 63 8.59 5.56 43.30
CA VAL A 63 7.88 4.40 42.74
C VAL A 63 8.19 3.14 43.56
N ASN A 64 9.45 2.91 43.95
CA ASN A 64 9.86 1.80 44.82
C ASN A 64 9.12 1.80 46.18
N GLY A 65 8.66 2.96 46.64
CA GLY A 65 7.90 3.11 47.88
C GLY A 65 6.38 2.90 47.74
N MET A 66 5.86 2.74 46.52
CA MET A 66 4.43 2.58 46.28
C MET A 66 3.95 1.15 46.59
N PRO A 67 2.69 0.96 47.04
CA PRO A 67 2.12 -0.38 47.21
C PRO A 67 2.04 -1.21 45.91
N SER A 68 2.05 -0.55 44.75
CA SER A 68 2.05 -1.17 43.42
C SER A 68 3.45 -1.53 42.91
N ALA A 69 4.51 -1.23 43.67
CA ALA A 69 5.87 -1.62 43.30
C ALA A 69 5.96 -3.15 43.25
N VAL A 70 6.32 -3.68 42.08
CA VAL A 70 6.49 -5.12 41.89
C VAL A 70 7.84 -5.60 42.43
N GLU A 71 8.87 -4.75 42.36
CA GLU A 71 10.18 -4.92 43.01
C GLU A 71 10.94 -3.59 43.07
N THR A 72 12.04 -3.53 43.84
CA THR A 72 12.84 -2.31 43.98
C THR A 72 13.91 -2.17 42.90
N ILE A 73 13.96 -1.03 42.19
CA ILE A 73 15.07 -0.68 41.27
C ILE A 73 16.17 0.02 42.06
N ASP A 74 17.44 -0.32 41.83
CA ASP A 74 18.59 0.36 42.44
C ASP A 74 18.78 1.79 41.87
N SER A 75 18.17 2.78 42.52
CA SER A 75 18.29 4.21 42.17
C SER A 75 19.71 4.77 42.30
N SER A 76 20.63 4.04 42.96
CA SER A 76 22.04 4.43 43.02
C SER A 76 22.70 4.49 41.64
N LEU A 77 22.12 3.78 40.65
CA LEU A 77 22.51 3.81 39.24
C LEU A 77 22.56 5.23 38.65
N LEU A 78 21.55 6.04 38.95
CA LEU A 78 21.42 7.41 38.44
C LEU A 78 22.00 8.47 39.38
N THR A 79 22.40 8.08 40.59
CA THR A 79 22.95 9.00 41.59
C THR A 79 24.44 8.72 41.82
N SER A 80 24.78 7.99 42.87
CA SER A 80 26.17 7.73 43.27
C SER A 80 26.99 6.95 42.25
N ARG A 81 26.34 6.20 41.33
CA ARG A 81 26.98 5.42 40.27
C ARG A 81 26.86 6.06 38.87
N ARG A 82 26.36 7.29 38.74
CA ARG A 82 26.23 7.98 37.43
C ARG A 82 27.54 8.02 36.64
N ASN A 83 28.67 8.24 37.33
CA ASN A 83 29.99 8.28 36.69
C ASN A 83 30.52 6.92 36.23
N GLN A 84 29.76 5.84 36.45
CA GLN A 84 30.04 4.52 35.89
C GLN A 84 29.35 4.33 34.54
N LEU A 85 28.43 5.21 34.14
CA LEU A 85 27.68 5.09 32.90
C LEU A 85 28.56 5.37 31.68
N HIS A 86 28.52 4.45 30.72
CA HIS A 86 29.05 4.63 29.38
C HIS A 86 27.93 4.39 28.36
N VAL A 87 28.05 5.01 27.19
CA VAL A 87 27.17 4.77 26.05
C VAL A 87 27.52 3.42 25.43
N SER A 88 26.51 2.58 25.29
CA SER A 88 26.60 1.23 24.71
C SER A 88 26.02 1.18 23.30
N SER A 89 25.03 2.03 23.00
CA SER A 89 24.54 2.24 21.65
C SER A 89 24.01 3.66 21.43
N ILE A 90 24.00 4.05 20.16
CA ILE A 90 23.37 5.28 19.66
C ILE A 90 22.46 4.86 18.50
N ARG A 91 21.24 5.38 18.48
CA ARG A 91 20.29 5.15 17.40
C ARG A 91 19.70 6.47 16.91
N ILE A 92 19.72 6.65 15.59
CA ILE A 92 19.03 7.73 14.89
C ILE A 92 17.64 7.25 14.50
N ASP A 93 16.62 8.06 14.79
CA ASP A 93 15.23 7.69 14.55
C ASP A 93 14.47 8.93 14.04
N PRO A 94 14.33 9.08 12.71
CA PRO A 94 13.56 10.16 12.10
C PRO A 94 12.04 9.94 12.13
N GLY A 95 11.55 8.86 12.76
CA GLY A 95 10.14 8.45 12.64
C GLY A 95 9.49 7.91 13.89
N ALA A 96 9.98 8.19 15.10
CA ALA A 96 9.37 7.70 16.32
C ALA A 96 7.89 8.12 16.45
N PRO A 97 6.93 7.22 16.81
CA PRO A 97 7.13 5.86 17.33
C PRO A 97 7.27 4.74 16.27
N GLY A 98 7.16 5.05 14.97
CA GLY A 98 7.36 4.13 13.84
C GLY A 98 7.22 4.85 12.49
N MET A 99 7.90 4.38 11.45
CA MET A 99 7.96 5.04 10.13
C MET A 99 6.88 4.57 9.14
N ASP A 100 6.21 3.48 9.46
CA ASP A 100 5.13 2.89 8.67
C ASP A 100 3.89 3.81 8.60
N SER A 101 3.09 3.65 7.54
CA SER A 101 1.88 4.44 7.31
C SER A 101 0.82 4.30 8.42
N ALA A 102 0.82 3.16 9.13
CA ALA A 102 0.00 2.94 10.31
C ALA A 102 0.25 3.97 11.43
N PHE A 103 1.41 4.63 11.46
CA PHE A 103 1.76 5.64 12.45
C PHE A 103 1.36 7.06 12.07
N ARG A 104 0.79 7.29 10.87
CA ARG A 104 0.33 8.62 10.45
C ARG A 104 -0.52 9.36 11.49
N PRO A 105 -1.47 8.73 12.22
CA PRO A 105 -2.23 9.41 13.27
C PRO A 105 -1.37 9.98 14.41
N PHE A 106 -0.20 9.37 14.68
CA PHE A 106 0.72 9.75 15.75
C PHE A 106 1.66 10.89 15.33
N GLY A 107 1.87 11.07 14.01
CA GLY A 107 2.94 11.90 13.45
C GLY A 107 4.33 11.30 13.71
N ARG A 108 5.37 11.95 13.17
CA ARG A 108 6.76 11.54 13.37
C ARG A 108 7.51 12.49 14.30
N ASN A 109 8.25 11.93 15.25
CA ASN A 109 9.18 12.66 16.08
C ASN A 109 10.61 12.37 15.65
N LEU A 110 11.40 13.43 15.44
CA LEU A 110 12.83 13.33 15.21
C LEU A 110 13.53 13.04 16.55
N GLN A 111 14.21 11.89 16.64
CA GLN A 111 14.83 11.43 17.87
C GLN A 111 16.25 10.91 17.66
N ILE A 112 17.08 11.12 18.69
CA ILE A 112 18.33 10.40 18.89
C ILE A 112 18.24 9.67 20.23
N ARG A 113 18.48 8.37 20.23
CA ARG A 113 18.33 7.51 21.41
C ARG A 113 19.67 6.93 21.81
N LEU A 114 19.95 6.95 23.12
CA LEU A 114 21.15 6.35 23.69
C LEU A 114 20.75 5.22 24.64
N VAL A 115 21.51 4.14 24.65
CA VAL A 115 21.48 3.15 25.73
C VAL A 115 22.77 3.25 26.51
N VAL A 116 22.68 3.47 27.81
CA VAL A 116 23.84 3.62 28.71
C VAL A 116 23.86 2.54 29.77
N GLN A 117 25.05 2.03 30.08
CA GLN A 117 25.25 0.92 31.02
C GLN A 117 26.36 1.25 32.02
N PRO A 118 26.25 0.83 33.29
CA PRO A 118 27.28 1.07 34.29
C PRO A 118 28.44 0.07 34.18
N VAL A 119 29.67 0.58 34.32
CA VAL A 119 30.90 -0.23 34.34
C VAL A 119 31.70 -0.06 35.63
N ASN A 120 32.13 -1.19 36.19
CA ASN A 120 32.96 -1.26 37.39
C ASN A 120 34.20 -2.14 37.16
N PHE A 121 35.29 -1.52 36.72
CA PHE A 121 36.57 -2.19 36.46
C PHE A 121 37.23 -2.80 37.71
N SER A 122 36.76 -2.48 38.92
CA SER A 122 37.26 -3.09 40.16
C SER A 122 36.62 -4.44 40.48
N GLY A 123 35.55 -4.83 39.78
CA GLY A 123 34.82 -6.07 39.98
C GLY A 123 35.26 -7.21 39.05
N GLY A 124 34.90 -8.44 39.40
CA GLY A 124 35.15 -9.62 38.57
C GLY A 124 34.31 -9.69 37.28
N ALA A 125 33.29 -8.84 37.14
CA ALA A 125 32.50 -8.63 35.93
C ALA A 125 32.38 -7.11 35.71
N PRO A 126 33.15 -6.52 34.78
CA PRO A 126 33.21 -5.07 34.61
C PRO A 126 31.88 -4.45 34.17
N ILE A 127 31.10 -5.14 33.35
CA ILE A 127 29.78 -4.69 32.89
C ILE A 127 28.72 -5.24 33.83
N ARG A 128 27.84 -4.38 34.35
CA ARG A 128 26.69 -4.85 35.14
C ARG A 128 25.46 -5.00 34.28
N ASP A 129 24.57 -5.82 34.80
CA ASP A 129 23.34 -6.22 34.17
C ASP A 129 22.24 -5.18 34.46
N GLU A 130 22.50 -3.93 34.07
CA GLU A 130 21.65 -2.73 34.26
C GLU A 130 21.77 -1.84 33.02
N ALA A 131 20.69 -1.20 32.59
CA ALA A 131 20.70 -0.25 31.47
C ALA A 131 19.73 0.91 31.70
N VAL A 132 20.07 2.06 31.10
CA VAL A 132 19.25 3.26 31.08
C VAL A 132 19.13 3.73 29.64
N HIS A 133 17.92 3.95 29.15
CA HIS A 133 17.71 4.57 27.85
C HIS A 133 17.48 6.06 28.03
N LEU A 134 18.13 6.85 27.20
CA LEU A 134 18.00 8.31 27.13
C LEU A 134 17.43 8.65 25.76
N VAL A 135 16.26 9.31 25.73
CA VAL A 135 15.58 9.68 24.48
C VAL A 135 15.68 11.20 24.32
N TYR A 136 16.31 11.66 23.25
CA TYR A 136 16.41 13.07 22.89
C TYR A 136 15.48 13.35 21.73
N THR A 137 14.51 14.25 21.92
CA THR A 137 13.55 14.65 20.89
C THR A 137 13.88 16.05 20.38
N PHE A 138 13.91 16.22 19.06
CA PHE A 138 14.13 17.50 18.39
C PHE A 138 12.75 18.17 18.20
N GLY A 139 12.39 19.09 19.10
CA GLY A 139 11.10 19.79 19.12
C GLY A 139 10.64 20.19 20.54
N ALA A 140 9.64 21.06 20.66
CA ALA A 140 9.22 21.60 21.97
C ALA A 140 8.58 20.53 22.88
N ASN A 141 9.00 20.47 24.15
CA ASN A 141 8.37 19.64 25.17
C ASN A 141 6.88 20.04 25.31
N ALA A 142 5.98 19.09 25.05
CA ALA A 142 4.53 19.25 24.95
C ALA A 142 3.94 20.33 25.89
N SER A 143 3.58 21.50 25.33
CA SER A 143 2.66 22.44 25.98
C SER A 143 1.61 23.03 25.05
N ASP A 144 1.69 22.84 23.73
CA ASP A 144 0.77 23.48 22.79
C ASP A 144 -0.09 22.45 22.04
N GLU A 145 -1.39 22.71 22.08
CA GLU A 145 -2.54 21.89 21.69
C GLU A 145 -2.38 21.04 20.40
N ALA A 146 -2.33 19.71 20.55
CA ALA A 146 -2.64 18.75 19.48
C ALA A 146 -3.94 17.99 19.84
N PRO A 147 -5.02 18.07 19.03
CA PRO A 147 -6.35 17.65 19.46
C PRO A 147 -6.64 16.13 19.41
N VAL A 148 -5.70 15.27 18.96
CA VAL A 148 -5.98 13.82 18.77
C VAL A 148 -4.98 12.89 19.48
N CYS A 149 -3.69 13.24 19.58
CA CYS A 149 -2.67 12.40 20.24
C CYS A 149 -1.69 13.28 21.06
N PRO A 150 -1.64 13.16 22.40
CA PRO A 150 -0.86 14.05 23.27
C PRO A 150 0.67 13.86 23.21
N PHE A 151 1.17 12.91 22.40
CA PHE A 151 2.59 12.57 22.27
C PHE A 151 3.25 13.09 20.98
N ARG A 152 2.50 13.76 20.10
CA ARG A 152 3.06 14.36 18.89
C ARG A 152 3.84 15.62 19.27
N VAL A 153 5.15 15.61 19.02
CA VAL A 153 5.99 16.81 19.07
C VAL A 153 6.11 17.32 17.64
N LEU A 154 5.83 18.60 17.41
CA LEU A 154 6.02 19.24 16.10
C LEU A 154 7.40 19.90 16.08
N PRO A 155 8.40 19.35 15.38
CA PRO A 155 9.67 20.01 15.17
C PRO A 155 9.43 21.24 14.30
N ASN A 156 10.05 22.37 14.66
CA ASN A 156 10.11 23.50 13.76
C ASN A 156 11.32 23.37 12.83
N GLN A 157 11.46 24.28 11.88
CA GLN A 157 12.57 24.23 10.91
C GLN A 157 13.96 24.22 11.57
N ASN A 158 14.16 24.93 12.69
CA ASN A 158 15.46 24.89 13.39
C ASN A 158 15.74 23.51 13.98
N ASP A 159 14.70 22.83 14.49
CA ASP A 159 14.84 21.45 14.99
C ASP A 159 15.22 20.50 13.86
N MET A 160 14.66 20.69 12.66
CA MET A 160 15.01 19.93 11.46
C MET A 160 16.44 20.22 11.00
N ASP A 161 16.85 21.48 10.98
CA ASP A 161 18.22 21.90 10.62
C ASP A 161 19.25 21.31 11.60
N ASP A 162 18.93 21.31 12.90
CA ASP A 162 19.79 20.73 13.93
C ASP A 162 19.87 19.20 13.83
N PHE A 163 18.78 18.53 13.43
CA PHE A 163 18.76 17.10 13.17
C PHE A 163 19.56 16.74 11.91
N GLN A 164 19.42 17.51 10.82
CA GLN A 164 20.25 17.38 9.62
C GLN A 164 21.73 17.56 9.95
N ALA A 165 22.09 18.54 10.78
CA ALA A 165 23.47 18.74 11.19
C ALA A 165 24.03 17.51 11.95
N ALA A 166 23.20 16.81 12.73
CA ALA A 166 23.59 15.56 13.37
C ALA A 166 23.80 14.44 12.34
N ILE A 167 22.90 14.29 11.36
CA ILE A 167 23.05 13.33 10.25
C ILE A 167 24.37 13.59 9.49
N ASP A 168 24.66 14.85 9.15
CA ASP A 168 25.89 15.24 8.43
C ASP A 168 27.15 14.89 9.23
N ALA A 169 27.11 15.07 10.56
CA ALA A 169 28.22 14.71 11.44
C ALA A 169 28.47 13.19 11.46
N LEU A 170 27.41 12.37 11.42
CA LEU A 170 27.55 10.91 11.31
C LEU A 170 28.13 10.49 9.96
N ALA A 171 27.68 11.09 8.85
CA ALA A 171 28.26 10.87 7.54
C ALA A 171 29.76 11.19 7.53
N ALA A 172 30.18 12.29 8.18
CA ALA A 172 31.59 12.63 8.31
C ALA A 172 32.38 11.61 9.15
N ILE A 173 31.79 11.04 10.21
CA ILE A 173 32.43 9.97 11.01
C ILE A 173 32.62 8.71 10.16
N ARG A 174 31.60 8.30 9.40
CA ARG A 174 31.67 7.19 8.46
C ARG A 174 32.79 7.41 7.45
N ASP A 175 32.84 8.58 6.82
CA ASP A 175 33.84 8.90 5.78
C ASP A 175 35.28 8.90 6.34
N ASP A 176 35.48 9.42 7.56
CA ASP A 176 36.77 9.38 8.23
C ASP A 176 37.21 7.94 8.57
N LEU A 177 36.28 7.05 8.93
CA LEU A 177 36.54 5.63 9.17
C LEU A 177 36.81 4.87 7.87
N ALA A 178 36.09 5.19 6.79
CA ALA A 178 36.32 4.65 5.46
C ALA A 178 37.73 5.01 4.95
N ALA A 179 38.21 6.21 5.24
CA ALA A 179 39.59 6.63 4.95
C ALA A 179 40.65 5.81 5.73
N MET A 180 40.27 5.17 6.84
CA MET A 180 41.09 4.21 7.59
C MET A 180 40.90 2.75 7.14
N GLY A 181 40.07 2.50 6.12
CA GLY A 181 39.78 1.16 5.62
C GLY A 181 38.68 0.41 6.39
N VAL A 182 37.91 1.09 7.24
CA VAL A 182 36.75 0.52 7.94
C VAL A 182 35.48 0.86 7.15
N THR A 183 34.74 -0.15 6.69
CA THR A 183 33.49 0.05 5.94
C THR A 183 32.30 -0.58 6.66
N THR A 184 31.17 0.11 6.61
CA THR A 184 29.87 -0.33 7.12
C THR A 184 28.96 -0.84 5.98
N THR A 185 29.26 -0.51 4.72
CA THR A 185 28.51 -0.95 3.55
C THR A 185 28.57 -2.46 3.37
N GLY A 186 27.39 -3.10 3.28
CA GLY A 186 27.27 -4.56 3.14
C GLY A 186 27.67 -5.34 4.41
N THR A 187 27.93 -4.66 5.52
CA THR A 187 28.20 -5.30 6.81
C THR A 187 26.90 -5.45 7.59
N PRO A 188 26.56 -6.66 8.08
CA PRO A 188 25.37 -6.88 8.92
C PRO A 188 25.35 -5.99 10.17
N LEU A 189 24.17 -5.69 10.71
CA LEU A 189 24.03 -4.97 11.98
C LEU A 189 24.67 -5.77 13.12
N GLY A 190 25.59 -5.12 13.84
CA GLY A 190 26.31 -5.72 14.96
C GLY A 190 27.24 -4.71 15.64
N VAL A 191 28.19 -5.16 16.45
CA VAL A 191 29.23 -4.26 17.01
C VAL A 191 29.97 -3.58 15.86
N HIS A 192 30.08 -2.25 15.97
CA HIS A 192 30.58 -1.42 14.90
C HIS A 192 31.97 -1.91 14.40
N PRO A 193 32.18 -2.10 13.09
CA PRO A 193 33.40 -2.70 12.53
C PRO A 193 34.72 -2.02 12.94
N ALA A 194 34.67 -0.73 13.30
CA ALA A 194 35.80 0.02 13.84
C ALA A 194 36.49 -0.65 15.05
N PHE A 195 35.78 -1.45 15.84
CA PHE A 195 36.35 -2.15 17.00
C PHE A 195 37.29 -3.33 16.63
N GLN A 196 37.39 -3.67 15.34
CA GLN A 196 38.40 -4.62 14.85
C GLN A 196 39.81 -4.00 14.77
N ASP A 197 39.92 -2.66 14.76
CA ASP A 197 41.19 -1.92 14.77
C ASP A 197 41.25 -0.92 15.94
N PRO A 198 42.26 -0.98 16.83
CA PRO A 198 42.33 -0.08 17.99
C PRO A 198 42.37 1.42 17.65
N ALA A 199 42.97 1.81 16.52
CA ALA A 199 43.05 3.22 16.13
C ALA A 199 41.70 3.71 15.59
N ALA A 200 41.00 2.91 14.80
CA ALA A 200 39.65 3.19 14.33
C ALA A 200 38.64 3.23 15.50
N ALA A 201 38.73 2.30 16.46
CA ALA A 201 37.92 2.31 17.66
C ALA A 201 38.12 3.59 18.49
N GLN A 202 39.37 4.03 18.63
CA GLN A 202 39.70 5.28 19.30
C GLN A 202 39.14 6.49 18.54
N LEU A 203 39.22 6.51 17.21
CA LEU A 203 38.66 7.58 16.39
C LEU A 203 37.13 7.65 16.56
N LEU A 204 36.44 6.52 16.36
CA LEU A 204 34.99 6.42 16.49
C LEU A 204 34.53 6.94 17.86
N THR A 205 35.08 6.41 18.95
CA THR A 205 34.67 6.80 20.32
C THR A 205 34.96 8.28 20.61
N THR A 206 36.07 8.81 20.11
CA THR A 206 36.41 10.24 20.25
C THR A 206 35.41 11.12 19.49
N ARG A 207 35.09 10.76 18.25
CA ARG A 207 34.18 11.54 17.40
C ARG A 207 32.74 11.43 17.85
N LEU A 208 32.31 10.27 18.34
CA LEU A 208 30.99 10.12 18.95
C LEU A 208 30.87 10.93 20.25
N THR A 209 31.93 11.01 21.05
CA THR A 209 31.93 11.86 22.24
C THR A 209 31.73 13.34 21.88
N ALA A 210 32.38 13.81 20.80
CA ALA A 210 32.15 15.15 20.25
C ALA A 210 30.73 15.30 19.69
N PHE A 211 30.26 14.34 18.89
CA PHE A 211 28.91 14.32 18.36
C PHE A 211 27.84 14.47 19.45
N LEU A 212 27.95 13.72 20.54
CA LEU A 212 27.03 13.83 21.67
C LEU A 212 27.07 15.21 22.31
N ALA A 213 28.25 15.83 22.44
CA ALA A 213 28.39 17.15 23.03
C ALA A 213 27.88 18.28 22.11
N ASP A 214 27.98 18.10 20.80
CA ASP A 214 27.66 19.12 19.80
C ASP A 214 26.18 19.09 19.39
N HIS A 215 25.55 17.91 19.35
CA HIS A 215 24.20 17.73 18.79
C HIS A 215 23.12 17.39 19.82
N LEU A 216 23.51 16.91 21.01
CA LEU A 216 22.58 16.64 22.09
C LEU A 216 22.75 17.67 23.20
N THR A 217 21.64 18.01 23.84
CA THR A 217 21.60 18.98 24.92
C THR A 217 20.64 18.51 26.00
N GLU A 218 20.88 18.92 27.24
CA GLU A 218 20.05 18.46 28.34
C GLU A 218 18.59 18.86 28.18
N ASP A 219 18.21 19.90 27.43
CA ASP A 219 16.83 20.37 27.18
C ASP A 219 16.06 19.51 26.16
N ARG A 220 16.77 18.80 25.28
CA ARG A 220 16.18 17.84 24.33
C ARG A 220 15.84 16.49 24.95
N LEU A 221 16.41 16.16 26.11
CA LEU A 221 16.11 14.90 26.80
C LEU A 221 14.61 14.86 27.16
N SER A 222 13.84 13.98 26.54
CA SER A 222 12.37 13.92 26.68
C SER A 222 11.90 12.76 27.55
N ALA A 223 12.65 11.65 27.56
CA ALA A 223 12.34 10.48 28.36
C ALA A 223 13.60 9.75 28.85
N VAL A 224 13.44 9.08 29.99
CA VAL A 224 14.44 8.19 30.60
C VAL A 224 13.75 6.89 30.97
N SER A 225 14.28 5.75 30.55
CA SER A 225 13.79 4.44 31.04
C SER A 225 14.90 3.64 31.67
N VAL A 226 14.57 2.87 32.71
CA VAL A 226 15.51 2.01 33.42
C VAL A 226 15.07 0.57 33.29
N ALA A 227 16.02 -0.28 32.91
CA ALA A 227 15.90 -1.74 32.94
C ALA A 227 17.01 -2.27 33.85
N GLY A 228 16.64 -2.74 35.03
CA GLY A 228 17.61 -3.06 36.07
C GLY A 228 17.20 -4.20 36.99
N LEU A 229 18.16 -4.60 37.82
CA LEU A 229 18.00 -5.62 38.85
C LEU A 229 17.78 -4.97 40.22
N PRO A 230 17.07 -5.65 41.13
CA PRO A 230 17.05 -5.27 42.52
C PRO A 230 18.44 -5.29 43.16
N PRO A 231 18.67 -4.49 44.21
CA PRO A 231 19.98 -4.40 44.86
C PRO A 231 20.55 -5.77 45.26
N GLY A 232 21.61 -6.21 44.56
CA GLY A 232 22.32 -7.45 44.85
C GLY A 232 21.63 -8.73 44.38
N ALA A 233 20.54 -8.63 43.61
CA ALA A 233 19.80 -9.78 43.09
C ALA A 233 20.19 -10.07 41.63
N PRO A 234 20.24 -11.35 41.20
CA PRO A 234 20.43 -11.72 39.79
C PRO A 234 19.13 -11.66 38.96
N GLU A 235 17.98 -11.56 39.63
CA GLU A 235 16.62 -11.43 39.13
C GLU A 235 15.71 -11.04 40.33
N PRO A 236 14.45 -10.63 40.14
CA PRO A 236 13.75 -10.40 38.87
C PRO A 236 14.17 -9.10 38.18
N TRP A 237 13.81 -8.97 36.90
CA TRP A 237 14.09 -7.78 36.10
C TRP A 237 12.98 -6.77 36.24
N VAL A 238 13.30 -5.49 36.40
CA VAL A 238 12.29 -4.42 36.53
C VAL A 238 12.49 -3.37 35.45
N PHE A 239 11.42 -3.07 34.72
CA PHE A 239 11.34 -2.03 33.71
C PHE A 239 10.50 -0.87 34.20
N LEU A 240 11.02 0.36 34.05
CA LEU A 240 10.32 1.60 34.41
C LEU A 240 10.62 2.68 33.36
N ALA A 241 9.57 3.30 32.83
CA ALA A 241 9.68 4.45 31.92
C ALA A 241 9.32 5.75 32.65
N LEU A 242 10.09 6.80 32.40
CA LEU A 242 9.92 8.14 32.95
C LEU A 242 9.85 9.16 31.81
N GLN A 243 8.95 10.12 31.92
CA GLN A 243 8.84 11.26 31.01
C GLN A 243 9.32 12.52 31.72
N ARG A 244 9.96 13.43 30.97
CA ARG A 244 10.43 14.69 31.53
C ARG A 244 9.28 15.68 31.73
N GLU A 245 9.29 16.34 32.88
CA GLU A 245 8.39 17.45 33.22
C GLU A 245 9.19 18.64 33.77
N GLY A 246 9.48 19.61 32.90
CA GLY A 246 10.34 20.75 33.24
C GLY A 246 11.74 20.30 33.67
N ALA A 247 12.11 20.58 34.92
CA ALA A 247 13.39 20.17 35.52
C ALA A 247 13.34 18.79 36.21
N GLY A 248 12.18 18.13 36.23
CA GLY A 248 11.96 16.84 36.89
C GLY A 248 11.48 15.75 35.93
N PHE A 249 10.99 14.66 36.50
CA PHE A 249 10.45 13.51 35.77
C PHE A 249 9.16 13.02 36.44
N SER A 250 8.31 12.34 35.67
CA SER A 250 7.15 11.60 36.15
C SER A 250 7.17 10.17 35.59
N PRO A 251 6.67 9.16 36.35
CA PRO A 251 6.59 7.79 35.85
C PRO A 251 5.44 7.65 34.84
N VAL A 252 5.69 6.94 33.74
CA VAL A 252 4.71 6.71 32.68
C VAL A 252 4.18 5.27 32.78
N PRO A 253 2.87 5.08 33.03
CA PRO A 253 2.29 3.74 32.97
C PRO A 253 2.17 3.33 31.51
N SER A 254 2.85 2.26 31.09
CA SER A 254 2.68 1.76 29.72
C SER A 254 1.23 1.29 29.54
N PRO A 255 0.56 1.68 28.43
CA PRO A 255 -0.79 1.20 28.13
C PRO A 255 -0.88 -0.32 27.92
N ALA A 256 0.26 -0.99 27.68
CA ALA A 256 0.34 -2.45 27.55
C ALA A 256 0.59 -3.17 28.88
N ILE A 257 0.53 -2.47 30.02
CA ILE A 257 0.66 -3.06 31.37
C ILE A 257 -0.70 -3.08 32.05
N ALA A 258 -1.11 -4.23 32.60
CA ALA A 258 -2.34 -4.35 33.35
C ALA A 258 -2.41 -3.38 34.54
N GLN A 259 -3.54 -2.68 34.68
CA GLN A 259 -3.84 -1.77 35.79
C GLN A 259 -4.88 -2.39 36.75
N PRO A 260 -4.94 -1.97 38.03
CA PRO A 260 -5.95 -2.48 38.97
C PRO A 260 -7.40 -2.24 38.51
N GLU A 261 -8.26 -3.28 38.59
CA GLU A 261 -9.62 -3.29 38.01
C GLU A 261 -10.59 -2.26 38.61
N ASP A 262 -10.41 -1.84 39.87
CA ASP A 262 -11.37 -0.99 40.57
C ASP A 262 -11.20 0.52 40.33
N GLY A 263 -10.15 0.93 39.61
CA GLY A 263 -9.82 2.34 39.37
C GLY A 263 -9.52 3.18 40.63
N THR A 264 -9.50 2.55 41.81
CA THR A 264 -9.23 3.18 43.11
C THR A 264 -7.86 2.79 43.69
N GLY A 265 -7.23 1.75 43.14
CA GLY A 265 -5.86 1.33 43.43
C GLY A 265 -4.78 2.24 42.84
N ALA A 266 -3.56 2.16 43.38
CA ALA A 266 -2.39 2.83 42.84
C ALA A 266 -2.00 2.24 41.47
N MET A 267 -1.71 3.09 40.47
CA MET A 267 -1.31 2.64 39.13
C MET A 267 -0.01 1.83 39.16
N ASN A 268 0.08 0.88 38.22
CA ASN A 268 1.29 0.11 37.95
C ASN A 268 2.17 0.87 36.96
N PHE A 269 3.38 1.20 37.38
CA PHE A 269 4.40 1.90 36.56
C PHE A 269 5.60 1.01 36.21
N GLN A 270 5.75 -0.10 36.93
CA GLN A 270 6.85 -1.05 36.76
C GLN A 270 6.29 -2.37 36.23
N GLN A 271 7.07 -3.01 35.34
CA GLN A 271 6.81 -4.38 34.93
C GLN A 271 8.01 -5.24 35.31
N MET A 272 7.73 -6.39 35.92
CA MET A 272 8.69 -7.34 36.43
C MET A 272 8.62 -8.68 35.69
N LEU A 273 9.78 -9.29 35.43
CA LEU A 273 9.87 -10.70 35.04
C LEU A 273 10.69 -11.48 36.08
N THR A 274 10.09 -12.53 36.67
CA THR A 274 10.70 -13.45 37.65
C THR A 274 10.69 -14.89 37.12
N PHE A 275 11.74 -15.69 37.37
CA PHE A 275 11.82 -17.07 36.88
C PHE A 275 12.54 -18.10 37.78
N LEU A 276 13.41 -17.74 38.73
CA LEU A 276 14.07 -18.72 39.62
C LEU A 276 13.31 -19.00 40.93
N THR A 277 12.43 -18.10 41.36
CA THR A 277 11.84 -18.14 42.72
C THR A 277 10.31 -18.08 42.76
N ASP A 278 9.65 -18.06 41.61
CA ASP A 278 8.21 -17.81 41.50
C ASP A 278 7.34 -19.09 41.54
N PRO A 279 6.36 -19.20 42.47
CA PRO A 279 5.33 -20.24 42.43
C PRO A 279 4.37 -20.16 41.23
N GLN A 280 4.35 -19.05 40.47
CA GLN A 280 3.60 -18.87 39.21
C GLN A 280 4.44 -19.18 37.95
N ASN A 281 5.61 -19.82 38.10
CA ASN A 281 6.34 -20.50 37.03
C ASN A 281 6.81 -19.60 35.87
N GLY A 282 7.33 -18.41 36.17
CA GLY A 282 7.98 -17.56 35.15
C GLY A 282 7.13 -16.42 34.62
N SER A 283 6.11 -15.98 35.36
CA SER A 283 5.11 -15.03 34.87
C SER A 283 5.61 -13.57 34.88
N VAL A 284 5.15 -12.78 33.91
CA VAL A 284 5.33 -11.31 33.89
C VAL A 284 4.32 -10.67 34.82
N VAL A 285 4.78 -9.78 35.71
CA VAL A 285 3.93 -9.13 36.72
C VAL A 285 4.14 -7.61 36.68
N PRO A 286 3.11 -6.79 36.44
CA PRO A 286 1.76 -7.20 36.04
C PRO A 286 1.75 -7.82 34.62
N PRO A 287 0.77 -8.68 34.30
CA PRO A 287 0.64 -9.25 32.97
C PRO A 287 0.60 -8.18 31.88
N GLY A 288 1.17 -8.50 30.71
CA GLY A 288 1.04 -7.67 29.53
C GLY A 288 -0.40 -7.71 28.99
N LEU A 289 -0.91 -6.55 28.59
CA LEU A 289 -2.17 -6.38 27.86
C LEU A 289 -1.83 -5.92 26.42
N THR A 290 -1.14 -6.79 25.69
CA THR A 290 -0.68 -6.51 24.33
C THR A 290 -1.85 -6.45 23.35
N ARG A 291 -1.75 -5.56 22.36
CA ARG A 291 -2.72 -5.40 21.27
C ARG A 291 -2.05 -5.20 19.91
N ASN A 292 -0.86 -5.77 19.76
CA ASN A 292 -0.04 -5.72 18.55
C ASN A 292 -0.60 -6.52 17.36
N GLN A 293 -1.84 -6.99 17.44
CA GLN A 293 -2.61 -7.52 16.30
C GLN A 293 -3.77 -6.59 15.88
N LEU A 294 -3.94 -5.45 16.56
CA LEU A 294 -4.88 -4.41 16.17
C LEU A 294 -4.15 -3.27 15.42
N PRO A 295 -4.84 -2.56 14.51
CA PRO A 295 -4.30 -1.34 13.91
C PRO A 295 -3.88 -0.33 14.97
N VAL A 296 -2.80 0.41 14.69
CA VAL A 296 -2.23 1.41 15.58
C VAL A 296 -3.16 2.63 15.64
N ASP A 297 -3.84 2.85 16.78
CA ASP A 297 -4.83 3.92 16.97
C ASP A 297 -4.58 4.73 18.25
N CYS A 298 -4.50 6.06 18.16
CA CYS A 298 -4.32 6.95 19.30
C CYS A 298 -5.44 6.88 20.34
N LEU A 299 -6.69 6.66 19.91
CA LEU A 299 -7.86 6.58 20.80
C LEU A 299 -7.80 5.31 21.64
N ALA A 300 -7.62 4.16 20.98
CA ALA A 300 -7.37 2.86 21.60
C ALA A 300 -6.16 2.88 22.55
N ASN A 301 -5.11 3.60 22.19
CA ASN A 301 -3.83 3.48 22.88
C ASN A 301 -3.66 4.38 24.11
N PHE A 302 -4.33 5.54 24.18
CA PHE A 302 -4.03 6.56 25.18
C PHE A 302 -5.23 7.12 25.96
N ILE A 303 -6.44 7.10 25.39
CA ILE A 303 -7.59 7.75 26.04
C ILE A 303 -8.18 6.83 27.13
N PHE A 304 -8.20 5.51 26.93
CA PHE A 304 -8.84 4.55 27.83
C PHE A 304 -8.34 4.57 29.30
N PRO A 305 -7.01 4.69 29.59
CA PRO A 305 -6.53 4.76 30.98
C PRO A 305 -6.87 6.09 31.68
N ALA A 306 -6.82 7.22 30.97
CA ALA A 306 -7.01 8.54 31.56
C ALA A 306 -8.47 8.83 31.98
N VAL A 307 -9.44 8.10 31.42
CA VAL A 307 -10.88 8.26 31.70
C VAL A 307 -11.51 7.06 32.40
N GLY A 308 -10.71 6.09 32.85
CA GLY A 308 -11.19 4.95 33.67
C GLY A 308 -12.13 3.99 32.94
N LEU A 309 -11.95 3.81 31.62
CA LEU A 309 -12.71 2.83 30.84
C LEU A 309 -12.10 1.42 30.94
N PRO A 310 -12.89 0.35 30.74
CA PRO A 310 -12.40 -1.03 30.82
C PRO A 310 -11.21 -1.28 29.90
N GLN A 311 -10.17 -1.93 30.43
CA GLN A 311 -9.01 -2.33 29.64
C GLN A 311 -9.43 -3.42 28.61
N PRO A 312 -8.93 -3.37 27.36
CA PRO A 312 -9.24 -4.37 26.35
C PRO A 312 -8.75 -5.78 26.75
N ASP A 313 -9.42 -6.79 26.22
CA ASP A 313 -9.13 -8.21 26.45
C ASP A 313 -7.72 -8.60 25.92
N ALA A 314 -7.02 -9.47 26.66
CA ALA A 314 -5.70 -10.00 26.30
C ALA A 314 -5.71 -10.83 25.00
N SER A 315 -6.88 -11.14 24.44
CA SER A 315 -7.07 -11.78 23.13
C SER A 315 -6.73 -10.88 21.93
N ALA A 316 -6.50 -9.58 22.14
CA ALA A 316 -6.26 -8.60 21.08
C ALA A 316 -4.79 -8.54 20.57
N GLY A 317 -3.88 -9.33 21.13
CA GLY A 317 -2.48 -9.35 20.73
C GLY A 317 -1.71 -10.53 21.30
N VAL A 318 -0.40 -10.59 21.01
CA VAL A 318 0.50 -11.63 21.49
C VAL A 318 1.58 -11.08 22.41
N SER A 319 1.96 -11.91 23.38
CA SER A 319 3.00 -11.61 24.36
C SER A 319 3.91 -12.81 24.57
N THR A 320 5.22 -12.56 24.66
CA THR A 320 6.21 -13.57 25.02
C THR A 320 5.97 -14.16 26.41
N SER A 321 5.24 -13.46 27.29
CA SER A 321 4.87 -13.94 28.62
C SER A 321 4.21 -15.33 28.60
N THR A 322 3.42 -15.61 27.56
CA THR A 322 2.75 -16.91 27.35
C THR A 322 3.73 -18.06 27.11
N LEU A 323 4.93 -17.76 26.63
CA LEU A 323 5.97 -18.71 26.26
C LEU A 323 6.90 -19.08 27.43
N PHE A 324 6.82 -18.41 28.58
CA PHE A 324 7.67 -18.73 29.73
C PHE A 324 7.19 -19.98 30.51
N GLY A 325 5.93 -20.39 30.34
CA GLY A 325 5.35 -21.56 31.02
C GLY A 325 5.87 -22.91 30.52
N SER A 326 5.82 -23.93 31.38
CA SER A 326 6.27 -25.29 31.05
C SER A 326 5.50 -25.89 29.86
N GLY A 327 6.19 -26.17 28.76
CA GLY A 327 5.61 -26.77 27.55
C GLY A 327 4.96 -25.78 26.57
N ASN A 328 4.95 -24.48 26.88
CA ASN A 328 4.28 -23.46 26.06
C ASN A 328 5.16 -22.86 24.95
N ASN A 329 6.48 -23.05 24.99
CA ASN A 329 7.42 -22.52 24.00
C ASN A 329 7.69 -23.52 22.86
N SER A 330 6.68 -23.89 22.07
CA SER A 330 6.91 -24.70 20.87
C SER A 330 7.61 -23.87 19.78
N PRO A 331 8.38 -24.51 18.87
CA PRO A 331 8.99 -23.80 17.74
C PRO A 331 8.00 -22.95 16.95
N GLU A 332 6.82 -23.49 16.66
CA GLU A 332 5.79 -22.83 15.86
C GLU A 332 5.19 -21.62 16.59
N GLY A 333 4.82 -21.79 17.87
CA GLY A 333 4.21 -20.71 18.65
C GLY A 333 5.20 -19.60 18.97
N ALA A 334 6.47 -19.93 19.23
CA ALA A 334 7.50 -18.93 19.47
C ALA A 334 7.79 -18.11 18.21
N ALA A 335 7.83 -18.74 17.03
CA ALA A 335 7.99 -18.04 15.76
C ALA A 335 6.80 -17.14 15.42
N GLU A 336 5.55 -17.59 15.67
CA GLU A 336 4.34 -16.78 15.47
C GLU A 336 4.36 -15.52 16.33
N VAL A 337 4.61 -15.66 17.63
CA VAL A 337 4.70 -14.53 18.57
C VAL A 337 5.84 -13.59 18.20
N ALA A 338 7.01 -14.14 17.85
CA ALA A 338 8.17 -13.34 17.47
C ALA A 338 7.95 -12.52 16.19
N ASN A 339 7.28 -13.10 15.19
CA ASN A 339 6.99 -12.40 13.93
C ASN A 339 6.09 -11.18 14.14
N VAL A 340 5.10 -11.26 15.02
CA VAL A 340 4.23 -10.09 15.34
C VAL A 340 5.01 -9.02 16.11
N ILE A 341 5.79 -9.40 17.13
CA ILE A 341 6.50 -8.42 17.96
C ILE A 341 7.66 -7.74 17.20
N ALA A 342 8.29 -8.48 16.28
CA ALA A 342 9.40 -7.99 15.46
C ALA A 342 8.94 -7.05 14.34
N ASP A 343 7.68 -7.10 13.93
CA ASP A 343 7.15 -6.29 12.84
C ASP A 343 6.86 -4.84 13.31
N PRO A 344 7.63 -3.85 12.82
CA PRO A 344 7.48 -2.45 13.22
C PRO A 344 6.13 -1.84 12.81
N ALA A 345 5.45 -2.35 11.77
CA ALA A 345 4.16 -1.83 11.31
C ALA A 345 2.99 -2.19 12.25
N VAL A 346 3.14 -3.25 13.05
CA VAL A 346 2.07 -3.77 13.92
C VAL A 346 2.39 -3.69 15.41
N ALA A 347 3.67 -3.68 15.79
CA ALA A 347 4.09 -3.65 17.19
C ALA A 347 4.88 -2.37 17.53
N HIS A 348 4.56 -1.73 18.65
CA HIS A 348 5.28 -0.56 19.20
C HIS A 348 5.17 -0.47 20.72
N PHE A 349 5.94 0.44 21.32
CA PHE A 349 6.03 0.62 22.79
C PHE A 349 4.67 0.78 23.50
N PHE A 350 3.65 1.35 22.84
CA PHE A 350 2.35 1.57 23.46
C PHE A 350 1.37 0.40 23.27
N ASN A 351 1.65 -0.59 22.42
CA ASN A 351 0.77 -1.74 22.21
C ASN A 351 1.42 -3.09 22.53
N THR A 352 2.72 -3.09 22.85
CA THR A 352 3.52 -4.26 23.20
C THR A 352 4.15 -4.05 24.57
N ASP A 353 4.15 -5.09 25.40
CA ASP A 353 4.72 -5.03 26.74
C ASP A 353 6.26 -4.98 26.72
N CYS A 354 6.86 -4.42 27.77
CA CYS A 354 8.30 -4.20 27.83
C CYS A 354 9.09 -5.51 27.76
N VAL A 355 8.57 -6.60 28.34
CA VAL A 355 9.23 -7.90 28.34
C VAL A 355 9.27 -8.49 26.92
N SER A 356 8.15 -8.39 26.20
CA SER A 356 8.01 -8.88 24.83
C SER A 356 8.95 -8.18 23.85
N CYS A 357 9.08 -6.84 23.90
CA CYS A 357 10.00 -6.08 23.04
C CYS A 357 11.48 -6.45 23.20
N HIS A 358 11.83 -7.18 24.25
CA HIS A 358 13.21 -7.51 24.56
C HIS A 358 13.50 -9.02 24.64
N THR A 359 12.53 -9.91 24.37
CA THR A 359 12.71 -11.37 24.50
C THR A 359 12.29 -12.18 23.28
N GLU A 360 11.61 -11.59 22.31
CA GLU A 360 10.95 -12.25 21.19
C GLU A 360 11.90 -13.11 20.35
N THR A 361 13.02 -12.53 19.89
CA THR A 361 14.04 -13.22 19.10
C THR A 361 14.59 -14.43 19.86
N ARG A 362 14.76 -14.27 21.18
CA ARG A 362 15.39 -15.30 21.98
C ARG A 362 14.44 -16.43 22.34
N ARG A 363 13.15 -16.13 22.56
CA ARG A 363 12.13 -17.17 22.78
C ARG A 363 12.05 -18.14 21.60
N GLU A 364 12.17 -17.62 20.38
CA GLU A 364 12.22 -18.43 19.15
C GLU A 364 13.45 -19.34 19.12
N LEU A 365 14.63 -18.81 19.43
CA LEU A 365 15.88 -19.60 19.50
C LEU A 365 15.82 -20.70 20.56
N ASP A 366 15.23 -20.44 21.73
CA ASP A 366 15.13 -21.44 22.81
C ASP A 366 14.06 -22.51 22.56
N ALA A 367 13.08 -22.22 21.71
CA ALA A 367 12.09 -23.20 21.27
C ALA A 367 12.69 -24.19 20.26
N ALA A 368 13.72 -23.77 19.51
CA ALA A 368 14.26 -24.50 18.38
C ALA A 368 15.00 -25.80 18.79
N ALA A 369 14.80 -26.86 18.01
CA ALA A 369 15.60 -28.08 18.14
C ALA A 369 17.07 -27.87 17.72
N ASP A 370 17.31 -26.94 16.80
CA ASP A 370 18.63 -26.48 16.37
C ASP A 370 18.70 -24.94 16.42
N PRO A 371 19.06 -24.37 17.59
CA PRO A 371 19.14 -22.91 17.75
C PRO A 371 20.19 -22.24 16.85
N GLN A 372 21.25 -22.97 16.46
CA GLN A 372 22.29 -22.41 15.59
C GLN A 372 21.74 -22.21 14.17
N SER A 373 21.02 -23.20 13.64
CA SER A 373 20.37 -23.07 12.35
C SER A 373 19.31 -21.96 12.34
N VAL A 374 18.55 -21.79 13.42
CA VAL A 374 17.58 -20.69 13.55
C VAL A 374 18.29 -19.33 13.65
N ALA A 375 19.40 -19.22 14.37
CA ALA A 375 20.21 -18.01 14.42
C ALA A 375 20.76 -17.64 13.04
N GLU A 376 21.30 -18.61 12.29
CA GLU A 376 21.78 -18.39 10.92
C GLU A 376 20.66 -17.92 9.97
N ARG A 377 19.46 -18.49 10.10
CA ARG A 377 18.30 -18.03 9.35
C ARG A 377 17.92 -16.60 9.70
N ILE A 378 17.73 -16.30 10.99
CA ILE A 378 17.36 -14.96 11.46
C ILE A 378 18.42 -13.93 11.03
N ALA A 379 19.70 -14.25 11.18
CA ALA A 379 20.80 -13.40 10.72
C ALA A 379 20.73 -13.08 9.22
N GLY A 380 20.46 -14.10 8.40
CA GLY A 380 20.31 -13.92 6.96
C GLY A 380 19.07 -13.12 6.55
N GLU A 381 17.93 -13.38 7.20
CA GLU A 381 16.65 -12.72 6.91
C GLU A 381 16.64 -11.25 7.34
N GLU A 382 17.25 -10.94 8.48
CA GLU A 382 17.19 -9.62 9.11
C GLU A 382 18.50 -8.82 8.96
N ALA A 383 19.48 -9.35 8.21
CA ALA A 383 20.82 -8.79 8.02
C ALA A 383 21.56 -8.47 9.34
N ILE A 384 21.45 -9.36 10.33
CA ILE A 384 22.14 -9.27 11.62
C ILE A 384 23.44 -10.07 11.56
N ALA A 385 24.49 -9.64 12.26
CA ALA A 385 25.70 -10.43 12.40
C ALA A 385 25.37 -11.75 13.09
N VAL A 386 25.61 -12.88 12.40
CA VAL A 386 25.26 -14.20 12.93
C VAL A 386 26.02 -14.50 14.22
N GLU A 387 27.18 -13.90 14.45
CA GLU A 387 27.95 -14.03 15.69
C GLU A 387 27.26 -13.38 16.91
N ASP A 388 26.24 -12.54 16.68
CA ASP A 388 25.53 -11.76 17.71
C ASP A 388 24.23 -12.43 18.17
N LEU A 389 23.86 -13.57 17.56
CA LEU A 389 22.69 -14.39 17.90
C LEU A 389 22.97 -15.72 18.69
N PRO A 390 24.15 -16.39 18.62
CA PRO A 390 24.31 -17.75 19.13
C PRO A 390 24.57 -17.86 20.63
N ARG A 391 24.28 -19.08 21.10
CA ARG A 391 24.61 -19.64 22.41
C ARG A 391 26.11 -19.96 22.47
N SER A 392 26.82 -19.59 23.54
CA SER A 392 28.08 -20.29 23.86
C SER A 392 27.77 -21.57 24.64
N PRO A 393 28.13 -22.77 24.13
CA PRO A 393 27.94 -24.03 24.85
C PRO A 393 28.98 -24.27 25.96
N ASP A 394 30.17 -23.64 25.88
CA ASP A 394 31.35 -24.05 26.68
C ASP A 394 32.14 -22.88 27.30
N GLY A 395 31.44 -21.86 27.82
CA GLY A 395 32.03 -20.93 28.78
C GLY A 395 32.76 -19.75 28.18
N MET A 396 32.58 -18.61 28.88
CA MET A 396 33.32 -17.37 28.69
C MET A 396 34.82 -17.64 28.47
N GLY A 397 35.32 -17.27 27.29
CA GLY A 397 36.75 -17.21 27.01
C GLY A 397 37.45 -16.08 27.78
N SER A 398 38.73 -15.83 27.45
CA SER A 398 39.60 -14.83 28.11
C SER A 398 39.29 -13.36 27.79
N ARG A 399 38.13 -13.09 27.21
CA ARG A 399 37.50 -11.77 27.21
C ARG A 399 36.06 -12.05 27.59
N PHE A 400 35.58 -11.49 28.70
CA PHE A 400 34.15 -11.45 29.00
C PHE A 400 33.46 -11.04 27.70
N ASP A 401 32.60 -11.91 27.19
CA ASP A 401 32.05 -11.84 25.83
C ASP A 401 31.69 -10.39 25.53
N ARG A 402 32.37 -9.79 24.53
CA ARG A 402 32.46 -8.34 24.19
C ARG A 402 31.12 -7.64 23.90
N TRP A 403 30.02 -8.31 24.22
CA TRP A 403 28.71 -8.20 23.59
C TRP A 403 27.58 -8.04 24.60
N ASN A 404 27.86 -7.77 25.89
CA ASN A 404 26.83 -7.34 26.84
C ASN A 404 26.39 -5.88 26.56
N VAL A 405 25.96 -5.63 25.33
CA VAL A 405 25.42 -4.38 24.81
C VAL A 405 23.90 -4.51 24.95
N ARG A 406 23.35 -3.94 26.01
CA ARG A 406 21.93 -4.09 26.39
C ARG A 406 20.96 -3.31 25.52
N ALA A 407 21.40 -2.90 24.35
CA ALA A 407 20.63 -2.07 23.47
C ALA A 407 19.45 -2.82 22.82
N PHE A 408 19.48 -4.17 22.75
CA PHE A 408 18.64 -4.91 21.80
C PHE A 408 18.05 -6.24 22.28
N GLY A 409 17.75 -6.37 23.58
CA GLY A 409 17.07 -7.56 24.11
C GLY A 409 17.94 -8.36 25.07
N TRP A 410 17.28 -9.24 25.83
CA TRP A 410 17.91 -10.01 26.89
C TRP A 410 17.32 -11.40 27.00
N TYR A 411 18.13 -12.30 27.54
CA TYR A 411 17.60 -13.56 28.05
C TYR A 411 18.41 -14.10 29.20
N PRO A 412 17.75 -14.56 30.28
CA PRO A 412 18.45 -15.13 31.41
C PRO A 412 19.02 -16.50 31.09
N GLY A 413 20.17 -16.81 31.65
CA GLY A 413 20.78 -18.12 31.48
C GLY A 413 20.09 -19.20 32.34
N PHE A 414 19.78 -20.34 31.74
CA PHE A 414 19.21 -21.53 32.40
C PHE A 414 20.32 -22.49 32.88
N PRO A 415 20.03 -23.63 33.54
CA PRO A 415 21.07 -24.57 33.99
C PRO A 415 22.03 -25.04 32.88
N ALA A 416 21.63 -24.94 31.61
CA ALA A 416 22.46 -25.24 30.44
C ALA A 416 23.35 -24.08 29.95
N THR A 417 23.36 -22.93 30.63
CA THR A 417 24.24 -21.76 30.37
C THR A 417 24.88 -21.19 31.66
N SER A 418 24.86 -21.95 32.76
CA SER A 418 25.45 -21.56 34.06
C SER A 418 24.86 -20.29 34.70
N GLY A 419 23.60 -19.93 34.40
CA GLY A 419 22.89 -18.85 35.10
C GLY A 419 23.24 -17.42 34.69
N ARG A 420 23.78 -17.20 33.47
CA ARG A 420 24.25 -15.88 32.99
C ARG A 420 23.37 -15.35 31.86
N ALA A 421 23.05 -14.06 31.89
CA ALA A 421 22.24 -13.41 30.86
C ALA A 421 23.00 -13.29 29.51
N HIS A 422 22.27 -13.39 28.41
CA HIS A 422 22.75 -13.20 27.05
C HIS A 422 22.12 -11.94 26.46
N ALA A 423 22.94 -11.07 25.89
CA ALA A 423 22.46 -10.03 24.99
C ALA A 423 22.24 -10.65 23.61
N THR A 424 21.24 -10.15 22.90
CA THR A 424 20.97 -10.47 21.48
C THR A 424 20.64 -9.18 20.77
N VAL A 425 20.79 -9.11 19.46
CA VAL A 425 20.10 -8.09 18.63
C VAL A 425 18.66 -8.57 18.40
N THR A 426 17.65 -7.77 18.75
CA THR A 426 16.25 -8.09 18.44
C THR A 426 16.03 -7.94 16.94
N ARG A 427 15.26 -8.86 16.36
CA ARG A 427 14.74 -8.76 14.99
C ARG A 427 14.03 -7.43 14.77
N ARG A 428 13.29 -6.98 15.79
CA ARG A 428 12.62 -5.68 15.81
C ARG A 428 13.59 -4.53 15.53
N THR A 429 14.71 -4.47 16.25
CA THR A 429 15.70 -3.42 16.03
C THR A 429 16.27 -3.47 14.62
N ALA A 430 16.60 -4.66 14.11
CA ALA A 430 17.15 -4.79 12.78
C ALA A 430 16.18 -4.24 11.72
N ARG A 431 14.89 -4.60 11.82
CA ARG A 431 13.82 -4.11 10.93
C ARG A 431 13.62 -2.61 11.05
N GLU A 432 13.48 -2.09 12.26
CA GLU A 432 13.33 -0.64 12.43
C GLU A 432 14.60 0.11 11.99
N THR A 433 15.80 -0.48 12.09
CA THR A 433 17.05 0.10 11.55
C THR A 433 17.02 0.12 10.02
N ALA A 434 16.53 -0.94 9.38
CA ALA A 434 16.36 -1.00 7.94
C ALA A 434 15.43 0.11 7.44
N GLU A 435 14.28 0.32 8.09
CA GLU A 435 13.36 1.42 7.79
C GLU A 435 14.05 2.80 7.93
N VAL A 436 14.92 2.99 8.93
CA VAL A 436 15.67 4.25 9.10
C VAL A 436 16.64 4.46 7.95
N VAL A 437 17.39 3.43 7.58
CA VAL A 437 18.35 3.50 6.47
C VAL A 437 17.62 3.86 5.17
N GLU A 438 16.50 3.20 4.90
CA GLU A 438 15.67 3.46 3.73
C GLU A 438 15.10 4.88 3.76
N CYS A 439 14.55 5.31 4.90
CA CYS A 439 14.01 6.65 5.12
C CYS A 439 15.03 7.77 4.87
N LEU A 440 16.28 7.57 5.30
CA LEU A 440 17.35 8.56 5.15
C LEU A 440 17.97 8.59 3.74
N ASN A 441 18.01 7.44 3.06
CA ASN A 441 18.64 7.32 1.74
C ASN A 441 17.67 7.56 0.58
N GLU A 442 16.43 7.09 0.70
CA GLU A 442 15.44 7.03 -0.40
C GLU A 442 14.14 7.79 -0.08
N GLY A 443 13.84 8.00 1.21
CA GLY A 443 12.61 8.63 1.68
C GLY A 443 12.69 10.15 1.82
N ASP A 444 11.60 10.73 2.34
CA ASP A 444 11.53 12.13 2.77
C ASP A 444 11.36 12.20 4.30
N TRP A 445 12.49 12.20 5.01
CA TRP A 445 12.48 12.35 6.46
C TRP A 445 12.04 13.75 6.92
N THR A 446 12.04 14.74 6.02
CA THR A 446 11.71 16.13 6.34
C THR A 446 10.21 16.40 6.39
N ASN A 447 9.39 15.59 5.71
CA ASN A 447 7.93 15.71 5.71
C ASN A 447 7.27 14.91 6.87
N LEU A 448 7.30 15.48 8.07
CA LEU A 448 6.93 14.80 9.32
C LEU A 448 5.42 14.46 9.46
N ASP A 449 4.59 14.93 8.53
CA ASP A 449 3.15 14.67 8.49
C ASP A 449 2.76 13.47 7.63
N GLU A 450 3.72 12.92 6.89
CA GLU A 450 3.58 11.73 6.04
C GLU A 450 4.55 10.62 6.47
N PRO A 451 4.31 9.35 6.07
CA PRO A 451 5.27 8.26 6.24
C PRO A 451 6.58 8.61 5.56
N CYS A 452 7.71 8.17 6.11
CA CYS A 452 9.01 8.52 5.52
C CYS A 452 9.20 7.89 4.14
N LEU A 453 8.69 6.67 4.01
CA LEU A 453 8.71 5.87 2.80
C LEU A 453 7.34 5.99 2.16
N SER A 454 7.32 6.32 0.86
CA SER A 454 6.13 6.11 0.07
C SER A 454 5.94 4.60 -0.09
N GLU A 455 4.80 4.05 0.33
CA GLU A 455 4.42 2.66 -0.06
C GLU A 455 4.37 2.49 -1.59
N ASP A 456 4.38 3.60 -2.34
CA ASP A 456 4.38 3.66 -3.80
C ASP A 456 5.76 4.13 -4.31
N HIS A 457 6.66 3.17 -4.63
CA HIS A 457 7.94 3.44 -5.31
C HIS A 457 7.76 3.58 -6.84
N THR A 458 6.52 3.75 -7.31
CA THR A 458 6.22 3.80 -8.74
C THR A 458 6.75 5.07 -9.38
N GLN A 459 7.46 4.89 -10.50
CA GLN A 459 7.92 5.97 -11.36
C GLN A 459 6.85 6.28 -12.42
N PHE A 460 6.84 7.49 -12.97
CA PHE A 460 5.83 7.93 -13.94
C PHE A 460 6.49 8.30 -15.27
N PHE A 461 5.88 7.89 -16.39
CA PHE A 461 6.22 8.44 -17.69
C PHE A 461 5.58 9.81 -17.90
N ASP A 462 6.22 10.65 -18.70
CA ASP A 462 5.59 11.88 -19.18
C ASP A 462 4.51 11.55 -20.22
N GLN A 463 3.27 11.48 -19.75
CA GLN A 463 2.07 11.32 -20.58
C GLN A 463 1.25 12.61 -20.65
N GLY A 464 1.85 13.77 -20.38
CA GLY A 464 1.19 15.08 -20.43
C GLY A 464 0.42 15.50 -19.16
N TRP A 465 0.27 14.60 -18.18
CA TRP A 465 -0.39 14.91 -16.91
C TRP A 465 0.59 15.40 -15.83
N SER A 466 0.19 16.47 -15.14
CA SER A 466 0.80 16.84 -13.87
C SER A 466 0.41 15.86 -12.76
N ASP A 467 1.17 15.85 -11.67
CA ASP A 467 0.84 15.05 -10.48
C ASP A 467 -0.53 15.42 -9.91
N GLU A 468 -0.93 16.68 -9.98
CA GLU A 468 -2.25 17.14 -9.54
C GLU A 468 -3.38 16.49 -10.37
N ILE A 469 -3.30 16.54 -11.70
CA ILE A 469 -4.30 15.90 -12.58
C ILE A 469 -4.36 14.41 -12.31
N ARG A 470 -3.21 13.77 -12.17
CA ARG A 470 -3.10 12.34 -11.87
C ARG A 470 -3.80 11.98 -10.56
N ARG A 471 -3.53 12.73 -9.49
CA ARG A 471 -4.18 12.52 -8.18
C ARG A 471 -5.68 12.74 -8.24
N LEU A 472 -6.14 13.77 -8.95
CA LEU A 472 -7.56 14.01 -9.19
C LEU A 472 -8.21 12.86 -9.98
N TYR A 473 -7.57 12.40 -11.06
CA TYR A 473 -8.05 11.27 -11.88
C TYR A 473 -8.16 9.98 -11.07
N TYR A 474 -7.26 9.74 -10.11
CA TYR A 474 -7.26 8.52 -9.29
C TYR A 474 -8.38 8.46 -8.27
N HIS A 475 -8.81 9.59 -7.70
CA HIS A 475 -9.68 9.61 -6.52
C HIS A 475 -10.94 10.47 -6.65
N THR A 476 -11.18 11.11 -7.80
CA THR A 476 -12.44 11.82 -8.04
C THR A 476 -13.59 10.83 -8.21
N SER A 477 -14.66 10.97 -7.44
CA SER A 477 -15.83 10.13 -7.60
C SER A 477 -16.58 10.46 -8.89
N GLN A 478 -17.16 9.43 -9.51
CA GLN A 478 -18.11 9.57 -10.61
C GLN A 478 -19.55 9.24 -10.19
N GLY A 479 -19.83 9.20 -8.89
CA GLY A 479 -21.19 8.98 -8.38
C GLY A 479 -21.63 7.52 -8.25
N GLY A 480 -20.66 6.59 -8.24
CA GLY A 480 -20.91 5.18 -7.95
C GLY A 480 -21.13 4.92 -6.46
N GLU A 481 -21.91 3.90 -6.10
CA GLU A 481 -22.19 3.56 -4.71
C GLU A 481 -22.07 2.06 -4.46
N ILE A 482 -20.89 1.58 -4.03
CA ILE A 482 -20.70 0.16 -3.70
C ILE A 482 -21.30 -0.16 -2.33
N MET A 483 -20.83 0.54 -1.30
CA MET A 483 -21.25 0.36 0.09
C MET A 483 -20.82 1.57 0.95
N PRO A 484 -21.30 1.73 2.20
CA PRO A 484 -20.79 2.75 3.10
C PRO A 484 -19.27 2.63 3.29
N LEU A 485 -18.54 3.75 3.19
CA LEU A 485 -17.08 3.75 3.24
C LEU A 485 -16.55 3.21 4.58
N SER A 486 -17.12 3.65 5.70
CA SER A 486 -16.74 3.16 7.03
C SER A 486 -16.99 1.65 7.21
N TRP A 487 -17.99 1.09 6.53
CA TRP A 487 -18.22 -0.35 6.55
C TRP A 487 -17.16 -1.09 5.73
N PHE A 488 -16.77 -0.58 4.55
CA PHE A 488 -15.69 -1.15 3.76
C PHE A 488 -14.36 -1.18 4.55
N LEU A 489 -14.04 -0.09 5.25
CA LEU A 489 -12.84 0.02 6.09
C LEU A 489 -12.88 -0.91 7.32
N ALA A 490 -14.07 -1.15 7.88
CA ALA A 490 -14.24 -2.01 9.06
C ALA A 490 -14.34 -3.51 8.73
N LEU A 491 -14.62 -3.89 7.48
CA LEU A 491 -14.73 -5.29 7.06
C LEU A 491 -13.39 -6.02 7.16
N GLU A 492 -13.48 -7.32 7.44
CA GLU A 492 -12.35 -8.25 7.39
C GLU A 492 -12.50 -9.20 6.21
N THR A 493 -11.38 -9.74 5.72
CA THR A 493 -11.34 -10.81 4.70
C THR A 493 -12.14 -12.02 5.15
N SER A 494 -12.67 -12.85 4.24
CA SER A 494 -13.58 -13.95 4.60
C SER A 494 -12.99 -14.97 5.59
N ASP A 495 -11.66 -15.09 5.68
CA ASP A 495 -10.95 -15.89 6.69
C ASP A 495 -10.71 -15.17 8.03
N GLY A 496 -10.95 -13.85 8.10
CA GLY A 496 -10.73 -13.01 9.28
C GLY A 496 -9.26 -12.62 9.51
N ALA A 497 -8.36 -12.92 8.57
CA ALA A 497 -6.93 -12.72 8.74
C ALA A 497 -6.50 -11.24 8.76
N MET A 498 -7.19 -10.37 8.02
CA MET A 498 -6.87 -8.94 7.98
C MET A 498 -8.08 -8.07 7.55
N ARG A 499 -7.91 -6.74 7.56
CA ARG A 499 -8.90 -5.80 6.99
C ARG A 499 -9.08 -6.06 5.51
N PHE A 500 -10.31 -6.04 5.03
CA PHE A 500 -10.58 -6.17 3.60
C PHE A 500 -9.95 -5.01 2.81
N ALA A 501 -10.01 -3.79 3.37
CA ALA A 501 -9.44 -2.60 2.75
C ALA A 501 -7.91 -2.47 2.91
N ALA A 502 -7.21 -3.44 3.52
CA ALA A 502 -5.76 -3.37 3.68
C ALA A 502 -5.06 -3.36 2.29
N PRO A 503 -4.04 -2.52 2.06
CA PRO A 503 -3.31 -2.46 0.79
C PRO A 503 -2.82 -3.84 0.31
N GLY A 504 -2.25 -4.65 1.22
CA GLY A 504 -1.80 -6.01 0.92
C GLY A 504 -2.90 -6.99 0.51
N ASN A 505 -4.16 -6.79 0.94
CA ASN A 505 -5.28 -7.58 0.44
C ASN A 505 -5.76 -7.06 -0.92
N LEU A 506 -5.85 -5.73 -1.10
CA LEU A 506 -6.37 -5.11 -2.31
C LEU A 506 -5.42 -5.32 -3.51
N SER A 507 -4.11 -5.33 -3.30
CA SER A 507 -3.11 -5.58 -4.34
C SER A 507 -3.24 -6.95 -5.00
N ARG A 508 -3.79 -7.95 -4.29
CA ARG A 508 -4.06 -9.30 -4.83
C ARG A 508 -5.08 -9.31 -5.97
N TYR A 509 -5.90 -8.27 -6.06
CA TYR A 509 -6.84 -8.08 -7.17
C TYR A 509 -6.22 -7.25 -8.31
N GLY A 510 -4.94 -6.87 -8.25
CA GLY A 510 -4.33 -5.97 -9.24
C GLY A 510 -4.70 -4.50 -9.06
N LEU A 511 -5.17 -4.11 -7.87
CA LEU A 511 -5.38 -2.71 -7.51
C LEU A 511 -4.05 -2.09 -7.07
N LEU A 512 -3.78 -0.87 -7.52
CA LEU A 512 -2.51 -0.20 -7.27
C LEU A 512 -2.59 0.60 -5.97
N PRO A 513 -1.56 0.54 -5.10
CA PRO A 513 -1.51 1.37 -3.90
C PRO A 513 -1.55 2.85 -4.28
N SER A 514 -2.09 3.68 -3.39
CA SER A 514 -2.04 5.13 -3.51
C SER A 514 -1.79 5.71 -2.12
N PRO A 515 -0.87 6.67 -1.97
CA PRO A 515 -0.62 7.33 -0.71
C PRO A 515 -1.88 7.98 -0.17
N THR A 516 -1.88 8.14 1.16
CA THR A 516 -2.91 8.91 1.83
C THR A 516 -2.58 10.40 1.66
N ASP A 517 -3.56 11.23 1.30
CA ASP A 517 -3.40 12.67 1.17
C ASP A 517 -4.76 13.38 1.34
N ALA A 518 -4.85 14.67 1.00
CA ALA A 518 -6.10 15.43 1.13
C ALA A 518 -7.22 14.93 0.19
N LEU A 519 -6.89 14.32 -0.95
CA LEU A 519 -7.83 13.74 -1.91
C LEU A 519 -8.14 12.27 -1.59
N ASN A 520 -7.23 11.58 -0.91
CA ASN A 520 -7.35 10.19 -0.49
C ASN A 520 -7.06 10.00 1.01
N PRO A 521 -7.86 10.56 1.93
CA PRO A 521 -7.56 10.55 3.36
C PRO A 521 -7.67 9.18 4.02
N HIS A 522 -8.10 8.15 3.27
CA HIS A 522 -8.30 6.79 3.75
C HIS A 522 -7.35 5.77 3.10
N GLY A 523 -6.36 6.22 2.31
CA GLY A 523 -5.41 5.33 1.64
C GLY A 523 -6.07 4.31 0.70
N LEU A 524 -7.18 4.70 0.04
CA LEU A 524 -7.85 3.84 -0.94
C LEU A 524 -6.95 3.65 -2.16
N PRO A 525 -6.97 2.48 -2.83
CA PRO A 525 -6.12 2.25 -4.00
C PRO A 525 -6.54 3.15 -5.18
N VAL A 526 -5.64 3.27 -6.16
CA VAL A 526 -5.92 3.97 -7.41
C VAL A 526 -7.20 3.42 -8.03
N GLY A 527 -8.12 4.31 -8.37
CA GLY A 527 -9.41 3.92 -8.91
C GLY A 527 -10.56 3.92 -7.92
N PHE A 528 -10.28 4.07 -6.63
CA PHE A 528 -11.29 4.16 -5.60
C PHE A 528 -11.50 5.61 -5.16
N ALA A 529 -12.75 5.96 -4.90
CA ALA A 529 -13.14 7.29 -4.48
C ALA A 529 -14.16 7.25 -3.33
N ALA A 530 -14.22 8.36 -2.58
CA ALA A 530 -15.30 8.63 -1.64
C ALA A 530 -16.41 9.40 -2.35
N THR A 531 -17.64 8.91 -2.24
CA THR A 531 -18.83 9.53 -2.85
C THR A 531 -19.75 10.04 -1.76
N GLU A 532 -19.94 11.35 -1.69
CA GLU A 532 -20.91 11.93 -0.77
C GLU A 532 -22.33 11.73 -1.29
N THR A 533 -23.21 11.24 -0.42
CA THR A 533 -24.63 11.02 -0.73
C THR A 533 -25.49 11.50 0.44
N ASP A 534 -26.79 11.67 0.21
CA ASP A 534 -27.77 11.96 1.28
C ASP A 534 -27.77 10.89 2.39
N ASN A 535 -27.26 9.69 2.11
CA ASN A 535 -27.20 8.55 3.04
C ASN A 535 -25.76 8.30 3.56
N GLY A 536 -24.93 9.33 3.58
CA GLY A 536 -23.53 9.29 4.04
C GLY A 536 -22.53 8.92 2.95
N VAL A 537 -21.25 8.86 3.32
CA VAL A 537 -20.14 8.62 2.40
C VAL A 537 -20.11 7.15 1.95
N LYS A 538 -20.03 6.93 0.63
CA LYS A 538 -19.92 5.61 0.01
C LYS A 538 -18.53 5.43 -0.59
N VAL A 539 -18.00 4.20 -0.53
CA VAL A 539 -16.87 3.83 -1.37
C VAL A 539 -17.36 3.55 -2.79
N SER A 540 -16.61 4.01 -3.78
CA SER A 540 -16.95 3.88 -5.20
C SER A 540 -15.72 3.55 -6.05
N LEU A 541 -15.97 3.17 -7.30
CA LEU A 541 -14.94 3.00 -8.33
C LEU A 541 -15.06 4.11 -9.37
N ASN A 542 -13.92 4.59 -9.86
CA ASN A 542 -13.82 5.49 -11.00
C ASN A 542 -13.07 4.83 -12.17
N CYS A 543 -12.76 5.63 -13.20
CA CYS A 543 -12.11 5.15 -14.42
C CYS A 543 -10.73 4.53 -14.16
N ALA A 544 -9.96 5.06 -13.21
CA ALA A 544 -8.58 4.65 -12.95
C ALA A 544 -8.46 3.20 -12.45
N ALA A 545 -9.52 2.63 -11.85
CA ALA A 545 -9.51 1.23 -11.40
C ALA A 545 -9.30 0.24 -12.57
N CYS A 546 -9.78 0.59 -13.75
CA CYS A 546 -9.71 -0.24 -14.95
C CYS A 546 -8.69 0.28 -15.98
N HIS A 547 -8.39 1.58 -15.92
CA HIS A 547 -7.62 2.30 -16.93
C HIS A 547 -6.34 2.94 -16.39
N THR A 548 -5.78 2.35 -15.33
CA THR A 548 -4.45 2.69 -14.84
C THR A 548 -3.72 1.40 -14.51
N SER A 549 -2.48 1.28 -14.97
CA SER A 549 -1.71 0.04 -14.82
C SER A 549 -0.26 0.33 -14.55
N ASP A 550 0.46 -0.66 -14.01
CA ASP A 550 1.91 -0.62 -13.95
C ASP A 550 2.55 -1.61 -14.92
N VAL A 551 3.78 -1.29 -15.32
CA VAL A 551 4.70 -2.17 -16.04
C VAL A 551 5.98 -2.30 -15.22
N LEU A 552 6.59 -3.49 -15.26
CA LEU A 552 7.88 -3.74 -14.62
C LEU A 552 8.99 -3.74 -15.67
N ILE A 553 10.00 -2.91 -15.46
CA ILE A 553 11.19 -2.78 -16.31
C ILE A 553 12.41 -2.95 -15.41
N GLU A 554 13.20 -3.99 -15.64
CA GLU A 554 14.41 -4.31 -14.85
C GLU A 554 14.15 -4.37 -13.32
N GLY A 555 12.93 -4.73 -12.91
CA GLY A 555 12.51 -4.79 -11.50
C GLY A 555 11.93 -3.48 -10.94
N ALA A 556 12.05 -2.37 -11.66
CA ALA A 556 11.43 -1.10 -11.30
C ALA A 556 10.00 -0.99 -11.84
N GLN A 557 9.11 -0.35 -11.07
CA GLN A 557 7.70 -0.19 -11.37
C GLN A 557 7.42 1.16 -12.02
N PHE A 558 6.75 1.14 -13.17
CA PHE A 558 6.38 2.34 -13.92
C PHE A 558 4.88 2.40 -14.17
N ARG A 559 4.27 3.53 -13.82
CA ARG A 559 2.86 3.83 -14.04
C ARG A 559 2.60 4.17 -15.50
N ILE A 560 1.57 3.51 -16.04
CA ILE A 560 0.95 3.82 -17.33
C ILE A 560 -0.46 4.36 -17.06
N ASP A 561 -0.61 5.67 -17.17
CA ASP A 561 -1.91 6.34 -17.07
C ASP A 561 -2.74 6.11 -18.34
N GLY A 562 -4.03 5.84 -18.16
CA GLY A 562 -4.93 5.42 -19.25
C GLY A 562 -4.64 4.03 -19.82
N GLY A 563 -3.72 3.27 -19.24
CA GLY A 563 -3.36 1.91 -19.66
C GLY A 563 -4.31 0.83 -19.11
N PRO A 564 -4.44 -0.34 -19.75
CA PRO A 564 -5.28 -1.44 -19.23
C PRO A 564 -4.78 -1.97 -17.88
N ALA A 565 -5.58 -1.80 -16.82
CA ALA A 565 -5.25 -2.28 -15.47
C ALA A 565 -5.16 -3.81 -15.40
N SER A 566 -4.50 -4.34 -14.37
CA SER A 566 -4.57 -5.76 -13.98
C SER A 566 -5.75 -6.05 -13.05
N PHE A 567 -6.65 -5.10 -12.83
CA PHE A 567 -7.75 -5.25 -11.88
C PHE A 567 -8.68 -6.43 -12.22
N ASP A 568 -8.69 -7.45 -11.35
CA ASP A 568 -9.58 -8.60 -11.37
C ASP A 568 -10.89 -8.26 -10.63
N PHE A 569 -11.77 -7.56 -11.36
CA PHE A 569 -13.05 -7.08 -10.85
C PHE A 569 -13.94 -8.22 -10.31
N ASP A 570 -13.99 -9.35 -11.03
CA ASP A 570 -14.85 -10.46 -10.65
C ASP A 570 -14.41 -11.08 -9.33
N ARG A 571 -13.11 -11.33 -9.16
CA ARG A 571 -12.57 -11.85 -7.90
C ARG A 571 -12.78 -10.88 -6.75
N PHE A 572 -12.51 -9.58 -6.97
CA PHE A 572 -12.74 -8.54 -5.97
C PHE A 572 -14.19 -8.52 -5.48
N VAL A 573 -15.16 -8.52 -6.40
CA VAL A 573 -16.58 -8.49 -6.06
C VAL A 573 -17.01 -9.76 -5.32
N ILE A 574 -16.53 -10.93 -5.74
CA ILE A 574 -16.83 -12.21 -5.08
C ILE A 574 -16.30 -12.20 -3.65
N ASP A 575 -15.04 -11.83 -3.44
CA ASP A 575 -14.39 -11.86 -2.14
C ASP A 575 -14.97 -10.79 -1.20
N LEU A 576 -15.31 -9.60 -1.71
CA LEU A 576 -16.05 -8.58 -0.95
C LEU A 576 -17.43 -9.08 -0.54
N THR A 577 -18.15 -9.77 -1.44
CA THR A 577 -19.45 -10.37 -1.12
C THR A 577 -19.32 -11.44 -0.04
N ASN A 578 -18.30 -12.27 -0.11
CA ASN A 578 -18.03 -13.28 0.91
C ASN A 578 -17.69 -12.61 2.25
N ALA A 579 -16.84 -11.58 2.26
CA ALA A 579 -16.54 -10.80 3.48
C ALA A 579 -17.80 -10.22 4.13
N VAL A 580 -18.72 -9.67 3.33
CA VAL A 580 -20.02 -9.15 3.81
C VAL A 580 -20.89 -10.29 4.37
N ARG A 581 -21.00 -11.41 3.65
CA ARG A 581 -21.83 -12.56 4.06
C ARG A 581 -21.32 -13.26 5.32
N GLU A 582 -20.01 -13.42 5.45
CA GLU A 582 -19.40 -14.00 6.65
C GLU A 582 -19.54 -13.07 7.85
N THR A 583 -19.42 -11.76 7.63
CA THR A 583 -19.69 -10.76 8.67
C THR A 583 -21.15 -10.76 9.11
N ALA A 584 -22.09 -11.02 8.21
CA ALA A 584 -23.52 -11.02 8.50
C ALA A 584 -24.04 -12.27 9.25
N GLN A 585 -23.17 -13.20 9.66
CA GLN A 585 -23.60 -14.42 10.34
C GLN A 585 -24.12 -14.13 11.77
N MET A 586 -25.17 -14.86 12.15
CA MET A 586 -25.80 -14.81 13.46
C MET A 586 -25.58 -16.13 14.22
N ASP A 587 -25.26 -16.04 15.51
CA ASP A 587 -25.31 -17.17 16.42
C ASP A 587 -26.76 -17.47 16.82
N LEU A 588 -27.21 -18.69 16.50
CA LEU A 588 -28.55 -19.19 16.79
C LEU A 588 -28.59 -20.14 17.99
N SER A 589 -27.48 -20.35 18.66
CA SER A 589 -27.35 -21.30 19.76
C SER A 589 -27.94 -20.79 21.08
N ASP A 590 -28.11 -19.46 21.23
CA ASP A 590 -28.63 -18.85 22.44
C ASP A 590 -30.17 -18.99 22.54
N PRO A 591 -30.71 -19.60 23.62
CA PRO A 591 -32.15 -19.71 23.86
C PRO A 591 -32.89 -18.37 23.98
N ALA A 592 -32.19 -17.26 24.27
CA ALA A 592 -32.76 -15.92 24.35
C ALA A 592 -33.01 -15.28 22.97
N GLY A 593 -32.50 -15.88 21.89
CA GLY A 593 -32.71 -15.46 20.50
C GLY A 593 -31.40 -15.26 19.73
N PRO A 594 -31.48 -15.04 18.40
CA PRO A 594 -30.32 -14.82 17.54
C PRO A 594 -29.47 -13.65 18.02
N LYS A 595 -28.14 -13.85 18.08
CA LYS A 595 -27.17 -12.80 18.40
C LYS A 595 -26.17 -12.64 17.25
N PRO A 596 -25.57 -11.44 17.07
CA PRO A 596 -24.43 -11.28 16.17
C PRO A 596 -23.36 -12.33 16.48
N SER A 597 -22.80 -12.96 15.45
CA SER A 597 -21.61 -13.83 15.62
C SER A 597 -20.43 -13.02 16.19
N GLU A 598 -19.39 -13.71 16.66
CA GLU A 598 -18.14 -13.07 17.12
C GLU A 598 -17.58 -12.12 16.06
N ARG A 599 -17.56 -12.55 14.80
CA ARG A 599 -17.13 -11.72 13.67
C ARG A 599 -18.01 -10.50 13.45
N PHE A 600 -19.33 -10.65 13.51
CA PHE A 600 -20.23 -9.51 13.38
C PHE A 600 -20.05 -8.53 14.55
N ALA A 601 -19.89 -9.04 15.77
CA ALA A 601 -19.58 -8.22 16.95
C ALA A 601 -18.25 -7.46 16.77
N LYS A 602 -17.20 -8.13 16.27
CA LYS A 602 -15.91 -7.52 15.95
C LYS A 602 -16.06 -6.43 14.88
N PHE A 603 -16.80 -6.69 13.79
CA PHE A 603 -17.11 -5.67 12.78
C PHE A 603 -17.80 -4.43 13.38
N MET A 604 -18.80 -4.62 14.25
CA MET A 604 -19.46 -3.50 14.93
C MET A 604 -18.49 -2.75 15.86
N GLN A 605 -17.59 -3.44 16.57
CA GLN A 605 -16.56 -2.81 17.40
C GLN A 605 -15.61 -1.97 16.52
N ASN A 606 -15.15 -2.54 15.41
CA ASN A 606 -14.29 -1.85 14.46
C ASN A 606 -14.97 -0.61 13.90
N LEU A 607 -16.25 -0.71 13.52
CA LEU A 607 -17.05 0.41 13.07
C LEU A 607 -17.22 1.47 14.17
N ALA A 608 -17.42 1.06 15.43
CA ALA A 608 -17.51 1.99 16.56
C ALA A 608 -16.23 2.82 16.76
N LEU A 609 -15.07 2.23 16.46
CA LEU A 609 -13.77 2.89 16.55
C LEU A 609 -13.57 3.87 15.40
N THR A 610 -13.95 3.49 14.17
CA THR A 610 -13.71 4.32 12.97
C THR A 610 -14.79 5.37 12.72
N ASP A 611 -16.05 5.06 13.00
CA ASP A 611 -17.21 5.89 12.69
C ASP A 611 -18.38 5.54 13.63
N PRO A 612 -18.34 6.02 14.89
CA PRO A 612 -19.37 5.72 15.89
C PRO A 612 -20.76 6.23 15.47
N ALA A 613 -20.82 7.27 14.64
CA ALA A 613 -22.07 7.78 14.10
C ALA A 613 -22.72 6.80 13.11
N ALA A 614 -21.93 6.13 12.26
CA ALA A 614 -22.43 5.10 11.36
C ALA A 614 -22.92 3.82 12.07
N LEU A 615 -22.36 3.48 13.23
CA LEU A 615 -22.89 2.39 14.05
C LEU A 615 -24.22 2.77 14.72
N GLY A 616 -24.31 3.96 15.30
CA GLY A 616 -25.50 4.41 16.01
C GLY A 616 -25.91 3.46 17.14
N ASN A 617 -27.20 3.09 17.19
CA ASN A 617 -27.72 2.11 18.15
C ASN A 617 -27.46 0.68 17.64
N PRO A 618 -26.65 -0.16 18.32
CA PRO A 618 -26.35 -1.51 17.87
C PRO A 618 -27.59 -2.40 17.64
N GLN A 619 -28.68 -2.19 18.37
CA GLN A 619 -29.92 -2.95 18.20
C GLN A 619 -30.65 -2.62 16.90
N GLU A 620 -30.48 -1.40 16.38
CA GLU A 620 -31.04 -0.95 15.10
C GLU A 620 -30.08 -1.24 13.93
N PHE A 621 -28.77 -1.21 14.21
CA PHE A 621 -27.73 -1.48 13.23
C PHE A 621 -27.76 -2.92 12.70
N VAL A 622 -27.93 -3.91 13.59
CA VAL A 622 -27.93 -5.33 13.20
C VAL A 622 -28.93 -5.63 12.07
N PRO A 623 -30.24 -5.33 12.19
CA PRO A 623 -31.18 -5.57 11.09
C PRO A 623 -30.88 -4.72 9.85
N GLN A 624 -30.34 -3.51 9.99
CA GLN A 624 -29.92 -2.67 8.87
C GLN A 624 -28.78 -3.32 8.06
N PHE A 625 -27.74 -3.80 8.73
CA PHE A 625 -26.62 -4.46 8.08
C PHE A 625 -27.02 -5.80 7.48
N LEU A 626 -27.91 -6.58 8.12
CA LEU A 626 -28.44 -7.83 7.56
C LEU A 626 -29.25 -7.58 6.28
N ALA A 627 -30.05 -6.52 6.25
CA ALA A 627 -30.79 -6.10 5.05
C ALA A 627 -29.83 -5.70 3.93
N PHE A 628 -28.81 -4.90 4.24
CA PHE A 628 -27.75 -4.56 3.30
C PHE A 628 -27.03 -5.79 2.78
N ALA A 629 -26.57 -6.69 3.65
CA ALA A 629 -25.81 -7.87 3.27
C ALA A 629 -26.61 -8.78 2.30
N THR A 630 -27.92 -8.87 2.53
CA THR A 630 -28.83 -9.61 1.65
C THR A 630 -28.97 -8.94 0.27
N ASP A 631 -29.25 -7.63 0.24
CA ASP A 631 -29.38 -6.87 -1.00
C ASP A 631 -28.07 -6.84 -1.80
N PHE A 632 -26.96 -6.53 -1.13
CA PHE A 632 -25.62 -6.52 -1.70
C PHE A 632 -25.26 -7.87 -2.31
N SER A 633 -25.46 -8.97 -1.59
CA SER A 633 -25.20 -10.32 -2.10
C SER A 633 -26.06 -10.65 -3.32
N GLY A 634 -27.33 -10.24 -3.31
CA GLY A 634 -28.24 -10.41 -4.45
C GLY A 634 -27.79 -9.62 -5.69
N GLN A 635 -27.31 -8.39 -5.50
CA GLN A 635 -26.77 -7.57 -6.58
C GLN A 635 -25.46 -8.13 -7.14
N MET A 636 -24.55 -8.61 -6.28
CA MET A 636 -23.26 -9.16 -6.73
C MET A 636 -23.43 -10.52 -7.41
N ALA A 637 -24.42 -11.33 -7.00
CA ALA A 637 -24.77 -12.55 -7.71
C ALA A 637 -25.24 -12.31 -9.16
N GLN A 638 -25.89 -11.16 -9.44
CA GLN A 638 -26.28 -10.78 -10.81
C GLN A 638 -25.10 -10.38 -11.70
N ARG A 639 -23.97 -10.02 -11.08
CA ARG A 639 -22.71 -9.65 -11.75
C ARG A 639 -21.74 -10.82 -11.89
N SER A 640 -21.98 -11.91 -11.16
CA SER A 640 -21.09 -13.08 -11.15
C SER A 640 -21.06 -13.77 -12.51
N PRO A 641 -19.88 -13.92 -13.13
CA PRO A 641 -19.77 -14.56 -14.44
C PRO A 641 -19.90 -16.08 -14.33
N LEU A 642 -20.17 -16.76 -15.46
CA LEU A 642 -20.18 -18.22 -15.52
C LEU A 642 -18.79 -18.84 -15.28
N HIS A 643 -17.75 -18.14 -15.75
CA HIS A 643 -16.35 -18.47 -15.58
C HIS A 643 -15.61 -17.17 -15.24
N PRO A 644 -14.58 -17.19 -14.37
CA PRO A 644 -13.84 -15.97 -14.02
C PRO A 644 -13.29 -15.26 -15.27
N SER A 645 -13.49 -13.94 -15.37
CA SER A 645 -12.86 -13.14 -16.43
C SER A 645 -11.35 -13.05 -16.22
N GLY A 646 -10.87 -13.09 -14.97
CA GLY A 646 -9.45 -12.94 -14.63
C GLY A 646 -8.93 -11.50 -14.80
N PRO A 647 -7.66 -11.26 -14.44
CA PRO A 647 -7.06 -9.93 -14.39
C PRO A 647 -7.18 -9.15 -15.70
N GLY A 648 -7.53 -7.86 -15.60
CA GLY A 648 -7.59 -6.93 -16.73
C GLY A 648 -8.79 -7.10 -17.66
N ARG A 649 -9.76 -7.94 -17.30
CA ARG A 649 -10.91 -8.27 -18.14
C ARG A 649 -12.21 -8.30 -17.36
N VAL A 650 -13.30 -7.90 -18.02
CA VAL A 650 -14.66 -7.98 -17.48
C VAL A 650 -15.68 -8.01 -18.62
N ASP A 651 -16.82 -8.67 -18.43
CA ASP A 651 -17.98 -8.57 -19.31
C ASP A 651 -18.82 -7.32 -18.94
N ALA A 652 -18.23 -6.15 -19.15
CA ALA A 652 -18.81 -4.88 -18.71
C ALA A 652 -20.21 -4.65 -19.27
N LEU A 653 -20.43 -4.93 -20.55
CA LEU A 653 -21.71 -4.65 -21.21
C LEU A 653 -22.84 -5.51 -20.64
N THR A 654 -22.62 -6.80 -20.42
CA THR A 654 -23.66 -7.66 -19.83
C THR A 654 -23.99 -7.21 -18.41
N GLN A 655 -22.98 -6.82 -17.63
CA GLN A 655 -23.15 -6.33 -16.26
C GLN A 655 -23.85 -4.96 -16.19
N ILE A 656 -23.50 -4.00 -17.06
CA ILE A 656 -24.20 -2.71 -17.18
C ILE A 656 -25.67 -2.93 -17.49
N VAL A 657 -25.98 -3.78 -18.47
CA VAL A 657 -27.37 -4.07 -18.83
C VAL A 657 -28.08 -4.82 -17.71
N ASN A 658 -27.41 -5.69 -16.93
CA ASN A 658 -28.01 -6.27 -15.72
C ASN A 658 -28.34 -5.19 -14.68
N ALA A 659 -27.43 -4.25 -14.41
CA ALA A 659 -27.67 -3.16 -13.47
C ALA A 659 -28.91 -2.35 -13.87
N VAL A 660 -29.02 -1.95 -15.13
CA VAL A 660 -30.17 -1.17 -15.61
C VAL A 660 -31.45 -2.02 -15.70
N ALA A 661 -31.38 -3.16 -16.40
CA ALA A 661 -32.57 -3.90 -16.78
C ALA A 661 -33.12 -4.82 -15.67
N VAL A 662 -32.30 -5.16 -14.67
CA VAL A 662 -32.68 -6.03 -13.54
C VAL A 662 -32.80 -5.24 -12.26
N LYS A 663 -31.72 -4.58 -11.82
CA LYS A 663 -31.69 -3.85 -10.54
C LYS A 663 -32.55 -2.59 -10.61
N ASP A 664 -32.27 -1.68 -11.54
CA ASP A 664 -32.94 -0.37 -11.55
C ASP A 664 -34.39 -0.45 -12.07
N LEU A 665 -34.67 -1.28 -13.08
CA LEU A 665 -36.05 -1.57 -13.52
C LEU A 665 -36.82 -2.49 -12.56
N GLY A 666 -36.14 -3.25 -11.70
CA GLY A 666 -36.74 -4.24 -10.81
C GLY A 666 -37.32 -5.48 -11.51
N ILE A 667 -36.76 -5.89 -12.66
CA ILE A 667 -37.28 -6.99 -13.49
C ILE A 667 -36.27 -8.14 -13.55
N THR A 668 -36.43 -9.15 -12.70
CA THR A 668 -35.49 -10.28 -12.59
C THR A 668 -35.43 -11.16 -13.84
N GLU A 669 -36.49 -11.22 -14.65
CA GLU A 669 -36.49 -12.00 -15.90
C GLU A 669 -35.59 -11.41 -16.99
N ASN A 670 -35.06 -10.19 -16.80
CA ASN A 670 -34.07 -9.60 -17.70
C ASN A 670 -32.64 -10.06 -17.43
N LEU A 671 -32.40 -10.85 -16.36
CA LEU A 671 -31.07 -11.30 -15.97
C LEU A 671 -30.41 -12.14 -17.07
N ALA A 672 -29.18 -11.77 -17.42
CA ALA A 672 -28.32 -12.56 -18.28
C ALA A 672 -26.99 -12.85 -17.58
N THR A 673 -26.53 -14.09 -17.64
CA THR A 673 -25.24 -14.48 -17.06
C THR A 673 -24.09 -13.88 -17.85
N PRO A 674 -23.18 -13.11 -17.23
CA PRO A 674 -21.95 -12.64 -17.87
C PRO A 674 -21.07 -13.81 -18.33
N ARG A 675 -20.61 -13.76 -19.58
CA ARG A 675 -19.86 -14.84 -20.25
C ARG A 675 -19.01 -14.38 -21.44
N ALA A 676 -18.86 -13.07 -21.63
CA ALA A 676 -18.12 -12.50 -22.74
C ALA A 676 -17.12 -11.45 -22.23
N PRO A 677 -16.09 -11.88 -21.48
CA PRO A 677 -15.11 -10.96 -20.91
C PRO A 677 -14.33 -10.24 -22.00
N THR A 678 -14.10 -8.95 -21.80
CA THR A 678 -13.27 -8.12 -22.67
C THR A 678 -12.18 -7.43 -21.88
N SER A 679 -11.02 -7.23 -22.50
CA SER A 679 -9.92 -6.45 -21.91
C SER A 679 -10.30 -4.98 -21.79
N TYR A 680 -9.79 -4.31 -20.76
CA TYR A 680 -9.89 -2.87 -20.67
C TYR A 680 -9.14 -2.21 -21.84
N PRO A 681 -9.77 -1.33 -22.64
CA PRO A 681 -9.08 -0.60 -23.69
C PRO A 681 -8.21 0.53 -23.10
N ALA A 682 -7.17 0.95 -23.81
CA ALA A 682 -6.44 2.16 -23.46
C ALA A 682 -7.29 3.42 -23.69
N LEU A 683 -7.03 4.46 -22.89
CA LEU A 683 -7.77 5.74 -22.94
C LEU A 683 -7.06 6.84 -23.73
N TRP A 684 -5.74 6.76 -23.93
CA TRP A 684 -5.07 7.71 -24.82
C TRP A 684 -5.69 7.64 -26.21
N LEU A 685 -5.89 8.80 -26.83
CA LEU A 685 -6.66 9.01 -28.05
C LEU A 685 -8.18 8.78 -27.97
N ALA A 686 -8.76 8.28 -26.86
CA ALA A 686 -10.18 7.91 -26.82
C ALA A 686 -11.11 9.08 -27.24
N GLU A 687 -10.79 10.30 -26.82
CA GLU A 687 -11.52 11.52 -27.21
C GLU A 687 -11.37 11.88 -28.69
N GLN A 688 -10.31 11.44 -29.35
CA GLN A 688 -10.05 11.74 -30.75
C GLN A 688 -10.64 10.69 -31.69
N LEU A 689 -11.01 9.50 -31.21
CA LEU A 689 -11.54 8.41 -32.02
C LEU A 689 -13.01 8.65 -32.42
N GLU A 690 -13.38 8.26 -33.65
CA GLU A 690 -14.77 8.30 -34.13
C GLU A 690 -15.70 7.40 -33.30
N PHE A 691 -15.24 6.19 -32.96
CA PHE A 691 -15.94 5.24 -32.13
C PHE A 691 -15.03 4.67 -31.05
N VAL A 692 -15.62 4.45 -29.88
CA VAL A 692 -14.98 3.85 -28.70
C VAL A 692 -15.64 2.52 -28.36
N GLN A 693 -15.05 1.77 -27.41
CA GLN A 693 -15.37 0.36 -27.10
C GLN A 693 -15.01 -0.63 -28.21
N TRP A 694 -14.89 -1.91 -27.83
CA TRP A 694 -14.47 -2.97 -28.76
C TRP A 694 -15.48 -3.25 -29.86
N ASN A 695 -16.78 -3.03 -29.65
CA ASN A 695 -17.85 -3.28 -30.63
C ASN A 695 -18.40 -2.01 -31.30
N LEU A 696 -17.75 -0.87 -31.08
CA LEU A 696 -18.17 0.43 -31.62
C LEU A 696 -19.61 0.82 -31.22
N ALA A 697 -20.04 0.44 -30.00
CA ALA A 697 -21.39 0.71 -29.52
C ALA A 697 -21.66 2.18 -29.18
N VAL A 698 -20.62 2.96 -28.91
CA VAL A 698 -20.71 4.37 -28.49
C VAL A 698 -19.67 5.20 -29.23
N ALA A 699 -20.08 6.38 -29.70
CA ALA A 699 -19.20 7.39 -30.30
C ALA A 699 -19.02 8.62 -29.42
N ASP A 700 -20.03 8.96 -28.60
CA ASP A 700 -20.07 10.17 -27.78
C ASP A 700 -19.34 9.97 -26.43
N PRO A 701 -18.36 10.82 -26.08
CA PRO A 701 -17.57 10.73 -24.85
C PRO A 701 -18.40 10.78 -23.58
N PHE A 702 -19.26 11.79 -23.45
CA PHE A 702 -20.05 11.97 -22.25
C PHE A 702 -21.01 10.80 -22.04
N ALA A 703 -21.65 10.32 -23.12
CA ALA A 703 -22.48 9.10 -23.07
C ALA A 703 -21.68 7.84 -22.72
N ARG A 704 -20.42 7.72 -23.17
CA ARG A 704 -19.50 6.63 -22.79
C ARG A 704 -19.24 6.68 -21.29
N ASN A 705 -18.81 7.83 -20.78
CA ASN A 705 -18.46 8.05 -19.38
C ASN A 705 -19.66 7.79 -18.45
N LEU A 706 -20.82 8.33 -18.79
CA LEU A 706 -22.05 8.07 -18.07
C LEU A 706 -22.43 6.58 -18.08
N GLY A 707 -22.39 5.92 -19.25
CA GLY A 707 -22.69 4.49 -19.37
C GLY A 707 -21.76 3.61 -18.52
N GLN A 708 -20.49 3.99 -18.41
CA GLN A 708 -19.51 3.32 -17.54
C GLN A 708 -19.82 3.55 -16.06
N ALA A 709 -20.16 4.79 -15.65
CA ALA A 709 -20.52 5.12 -14.27
C ALA A 709 -21.71 4.27 -13.78
N LEU A 710 -22.71 4.02 -14.65
CA LEU A 710 -23.81 3.09 -14.35
C LEU A 710 -23.34 1.64 -14.17
N GLY A 711 -22.33 1.21 -14.93
CA GLY A 711 -21.72 -0.11 -14.79
C GLY A 711 -21.03 -0.30 -13.44
N VAL A 712 -20.32 0.72 -12.98
CA VAL A 712 -19.61 0.71 -11.70
C VAL A 712 -20.44 1.35 -10.58
N PHE A 713 -21.63 0.76 -10.37
CA PHE A 713 -22.47 1.01 -9.21
C PHE A 713 -23.21 2.35 -9.19
N GLY A 714 -23.28 3.06 -10.32
CA GLY A 714 -24.26 4.12 -10.52
C GLY A 714 -25.70 3.61 -10.58
N LYS A 715 -26.68 4.51 -10.43
CA LYS A 715 -28.11 4.21 -10.45
C LYS A 715 -28.86 5.13 -11.42
N VAL A 716 -29.98 4.65 -11.95
CA VAL A 716 -30.96 5.45 -12.70
C VAL A 716 -32.37 5.25 -12.15
N GLU A 717 -33.12 6.34 -12.02
CA GLU A 717 -34.52 6.34 -11.59
C GLU A 717 -35.48 6.23 -12.77
N PHE A 718 -36.46 5.32 -12.67
CA PHE A 718 -37.48 5.08 -13.70
C PHE A 718 -38.91 5.44 -13.28
N ASN A 719 -39.08 5.97 -12.08
CA ASN A 719 -40.38 6.47 -11.65
C ASN A 719 -40.71 7.79 -12.40
N PRO A 720 -41.99 8.09 -12.69
CA PRO A 720 -42.35 9.25 -13.51
C PRO A 720 -41.88 10.61 -12.97
N ALA A 721 -41.70 10.77 -11.66
CA ALA A 721 -41.31 12.03 -11.05
C ALA A 721 -39.80 12.31 -11.16
N LYS A 722 -38.99 11.25 -11.20
CA LYS A 722 -37.53 11.29 -11.25
C LYS A 722 -36.96 10.61 -12.50
N LEU A 723 -37.76 10.46 -13.56
CA LEU A 723 -37.38 9.70 -14.74
C LEU A 723 -36.02 10.19 -15.28
N PHE A 724 -35.05 9.28 -15.36
CA PHE A 724 -33.66 9.52 -15.75
C PHE A 724 -32.81 10.38 -14.79
N ASP A 725 -33.25 10.62 -13.55
CA ASP A 725 -32.31 11.04 -12.50
C ASP A 725 -31.27 9.93 -12.33
N SER A 726 -30.00 10.32 -12.26
CA SER A 726 -28.89 9.40 -12.07
C SER A 726 -28.00 9.84 -10.93
N SER A 727 -27.35 8.87 -10.28
CA SER A 727 -26.31 9.15 -9.29
C SER A 727 -24.99 9.59 -9.93
N ALA A 728 -24.81 9.43 -11.25
CA ALA A 728 -23.58 9.79 -11.92
C ALA A 728 -23.28 11.29 -11.80
N ASP A 729 -22.05 11.64 -11.41
CA ASP A 729 -21.65 13.02 -11.19
C ASP A 729 -21.27 13.69 -12.52
N GLN A 730 -22.17 14.51 -13.05
CA GLN A 730 -21.96 15.22 -14.30
C GLN A 730 -20.69 16.09 -14.30
N ALA A 731 -20.43 16.83 -13.22
CA ALA A 731 -19.31 17.76 -13.17
C ALA A 731 -17.98 16.99 -13.16
N ALA A 732 -17.92 15.89 -12.41
CA ALA A 732 -16.77 14.99 -12.43
C ALA A 732 -16.56 14.37 -13.81
N LEU A 733 -17.62 13.89 -14.48
CA LEU A 733 -17.51 13.29 -15.81
C LEU A 733 -17.01 14.29 -16.87
N GLU A 734 -17.40 15.57 -16.78
CA GLU A 734 -16.84 16.63 -17.65
C GLU A 734 -15.34 16.86 -17.38
N LEU A 735 -14.90 16.80 -16.11
CA LEU A 735 -13.48 16.88 -15.77
C LEU A 735 -12.68 15.70 -16.32
N TYR A 736 -13.21 14.48 -16.20
CA TYR A 736 -12.59 13.28 -16.78
C TYR A 736 -12.32 13.43 -18.27
N GLU A 737 -13.25 14.03 -19.04
CA GLU A 737 -13.01 14.27 -20.47
C GLU A 737 -11.89 15.26 -20.72
N SER A 738 -11.80 16.32 -19.90
CA SER A 738 -10.70 17.29 -20.02
C SER A 738 -9.35 16.63 -19.75
N TRP A 739 -9.24 15.79 -18.72
CA TRP A 739 -8.00 15.09 -18.39
C TRP A 739 -7.63 14.06 -19.46
N ILE A 740 -8.58 13.26 -19.95
CA ILE A 740 -8.32 12.26 -21.01
C ILE A 740 -7.90 12.94 -22.31
N THR A 741 -8.41 14.15 -22.61
CA THR A 741 -8.00 14.92 -23.79
C THR A 741 -6.51 15.27 -23.76
N ASP A 742 -5.97 15.58 -22.56
CA ASP A 742 -4.57 15.93 -22.35
C ASP A 742 -3.65 14.70 -22.21
N LEU A 743 -4.20 13.48 -22.20
CA LEU A 743 -3.45 12.25 -22.01
C LEU A 743 -2.77 11.80 -23.31
N ASN A 744 -1.44 11.75 -23.28
CA ASN A 744 -0.63 11.22 -24.38
C ASN A 744 -0.40 9.70 -24.26
N PRO A 745 -0.25 8.99 -25.38
CA PRO A 745 0.23 7.61 -25.38
C PRO A 745 1.63 7.51 -24.75
N PRO A 746 1.95 6.43 -24.03
CA PRO A 746 3.28 6.25 -23.45
C PRO A 746 4.32 5.98 -24.56
N ALA A 747 5.36 6.81 -24.61
CA ALA A 747 6.50 6.60 -25.50
C ALA A 747 7.31 5.36 -25.08
N TRP A 748 8.03 4.76 -26.02
CA TRP A 748 8.99 3.71 -25.70
C TRP A 748 10.19 4.30 -24.92
N PRO A 749 10.49 3.82 -23.70
CA PRO A 749 11.57 4.39 -22.89
C PRO A 749 12.94 3.88 -23.35
N GLU A 750 13.54 4.55 -24.35
CA GLU A 750 14.83 4.16 -24.94
C GLU A 750 16.01 4.22 -23.95
N ASP A 751 15.91 5.05 -22.92
CA ASP A 751 16.89 5.19 -21.84
C ASP A 751 16.93 3.96 -20.93
N LEU A 752 15.81 3.27 -20.77
CA LEU A 752 15.68 2.06 -19.94
C LEU A 752 15.77 0.78 -20.78
N LEU A 753 15.07 0.73 -21.92
CA LEU A 753 14.89 -0.48 -22.73
C LEU A 753 15.79 -0.55 -23.96
N GLY A 754 16.62 0.46 -24.17
CA GLY A 754 17.48 0.60 -25.33
C GLY A 754 16.79 1.24 -26.54
N PRO A 755 17.60 1.76 -27.49
CA PRO A 755 17.08 2.54 -28.60
C PRO A 755 16.31 1.69 -29.60
N ILE A 756 15.35 2.32 -30.28
CA ILE A 756 14.61 1.67 -31.38
C ILE A 756 15.55 1.50 -32.59
N ASP A 757 15.63 0.28 -33.15
CA ASP A 757 16.34 0.04 -34.40
C ASP A 757 15.59 0.72 -35.54
N THR A 758 16.08 1.88 -35.94
CA THR A 758 15.49 2.72 -36.97
C THR A 758 15.36 2.00 -38.32
N THR A 759 16.35 1.19 -38.72
CA THR A 759 16.30 0.53 -40.02
C THR A 759 15.23 -0.56 -40.02
N LEU A 760 15.15 -1.31 -38.93
CA LEU A 760 14.16 -2.36 -38.76
C LEU A 760 12.74 -1.79 -38.59
N ALA A 761 12.58 -0.69 -37.84
CA ALA A 761 11.32 0.02 -37.68
C ALA A 761 10.81 0.62 -39.00
N GLU A 762 11.68 1.14 -39.87
CA GLU A 762 11.29 1.61 -41.21
C GLU A 762 10.80 0.47 -42.11
N GLN A 763 11.43 -0.71 -42.04
CA GLN A 763 10.93 -1.91 -42.72
C GLN A 763 9.55 -2.33 -42.16
N GLY A 764 9.40 -2.28 -40.84
CA GLY A 764 8.14 -2.54 -40.14
C GLY A 764 7.03 -1.57 -40.55
N ARG A 765 7.33 -0.28 -40.68
CA ARG A 765 6.41 0.75 -41.20
C ARG A 765 5.91 0.38 -42.59
N ASP A 766 6.80 0.00 -43.50
CA ASP A 766 6.42 -0.34 -44.87
C ASP A 766 5.54 -1.60 -44.93
N LEU A 767 5.87 -2.61 -44.12
CA LEU A 767 5.03 -3.80 -43.93
C LEU A 767 3.66 -3.43 -43.34
N PHE A 768 3.63 -2.53 -42.35
CA PHE A 768 2.40 -2.08 -41.71
C PHE A 768 1.52 -1.30 -42.71
N ALA A 769 2.10 -0.39 -43.49
CA ALA A 769 1.39 0.35 -44.53
C ALA A 769 0.75 -0.60 -45.56
N ALA A 770 1.49 -1.63 -46.00
CA ALA A 770 1.00 -2.57 -46.99
C ALA A 770 -0.09 -3.53 -46.48
N ASN A 771 -0.09 -3.88 -45.19
CA ASN A 771 -0.88 -5.00 -44.67
C ASN A 771 -1.85 -4.64 -43.53
N CYS A 772 -1.57 -3.60 -42.74
CA CYS A 772 -2.25 -3.31 -41.47
C CYS A 772 -3.00 -1.98 -41.50
N GLU A 773 -2.42 -0.94 -42.12
CA GLU A 773 -2.94 0.45 -42.10
C GLU A 773 -4.36 0.55 -42.64
N GLY A 774 -4.73 -0.28 -43.62
CA GLY A 774 -6.08 -0.32 -44.19
C GLY A 774 -7.19 -0.56 -43.16
N CYS A 775 -6.90 -1.23 -42.05
CA CYS A 775 -7.82 -1.40 -40.93
C CYS A 775 -7.44 -0.53 -39.72
N HIS A 776 -6.18 -0.59 -39.26
CA HIS A 776 -5.78 0.01 -37.99
C HIS A 776 -5.57 1.53 -38.03
N ASN A 777 -5.46 2.14 -39.22
CA ASN A 777 -5.01 3.53 -39.36
C ASN A 777 -3.60 3.71 -38.76
N ALA A 778 -2.93 4.83 -39.02
CA ALA A 778 -1.62 5.16 -38.44
C ALA A 778 -1.28 6.63 -38.70
N PRO A 779 -0.34 7.22 -37.93
CA PRO A 779 0.12 8.58 -38.14
C PRO A 779 0.72 8.83 -39.54
N PRO A 780 0.42 9.96 -40.20
CA PRO A 780 -0.63 10.92 -39.82
C PRO A 780 -2.02 10.28 -39.98
N PHE A 781 -2.90 10.39 -38.99
CA PHE A 781 -4.17 9.65 -39.01
C PHE A 781 -5.10 10.06 -40.16
N ARG A 782 -5.85 9.09 -40.71
CA ARG A 782 -7.04 9.40 -41.52
C ARG A 782 -8.14 9.94 -40.61
N MET A 783 -8.75 11.07 -40.99
CA MET A 783 -9.80 11.76 -40.24
C MET A 783 -11.17 11.63 -40.94
N THR A 784 -12.27 11.64 -40.19
CA THR A 784 -13.63 11.64 -40.73
C THR A 784 -13.88 12.92 -41.54
N ASP A 785 -14.83 12.87 -42.47
CA ASP A 785 -15.29 14.08 -43.17
C ASP A 785 -16.03 14.99 -42.17
N PRO A 786 -15.76 16.31 -42.09
CA PRO A 786 -16.52 17.22 -41.25
C PRO A 786 -18.03 17.17 -41.49
N GLY A 787 -18.47 16.93 -42.73
CA GLY A 787 -19.88 16.86 -43.10
C GLY A 787 -20.61 15.62 -42.56
N GLU A 788 -19.88 14.64 -42.04
CA GLU A 788 -20.43 13.45 -41.38
C GLU A 788 -20.89 13.74 -39.93
N ASN A 789 -20.48 14.88 -39.36
CA ASN A 789 -20.85 15.35 -38.03
C ASN A 789 -21.68 16.65 -38.12
N HIS A 790 -22.74 16.75 -37.32
CA HIS A 790 -23.64 17.91 -37.31
C HIS A 790 -22.93 19.24 -36.99
N ASN A 791 -21.97 19.20 -36.06
CA ASN A 791 -21.21 20.35 -35.58
C ASN A 791 -19.96 20.65 -36.43
N GLY A 792 -19.66 19.82 -37.44
CA GLY A 792 -18.49 19.97 -38.31
C GLY A 792 -17.17 19.48 -37.71
N ASP A 793 -17.22 18.75 -36.60
CA ASP A 793 -16.05 18.16 -35.96
C ASP A 793 -15.47 16.98 -36.75
N THR A 794 -14.16 16.76 -36.66
CA THR A 794 -13.47 15.62 -37.29
C THR A 794 -12.81 14.73 -36.24
N PHE A 795 -12.89 13.42 -36.45
CA PHE A 795 -12.32 12.40 -35.57
C PHE A 795 -11.38 11.48 -36.32
N ILE A 796 -10.47 10.81 -35.62
CA ILE A 796 -9.66 9.73 -36.17
C ILE A 796 -10.61 8.60 -36.61
N GLN A 797 -10.56 8.26 -37.90
CA GLN A 797 -11.37 7.18 -38.46
C GLN A 797 -11.01 5.85 -37.81
N VAL A 798 -12.03 5.10 -37.42
CA VAL A 798 -11.92 3.79 -36.81
C VAL A 798 -12.61 2.76 -37.70
N ALA A 799 -11.87 1.74 -38.14
CA ALA A 799 -12.47 0.74 -39.02
C ALA A 799 -13.39 -0.21 -38.23
N ALA A 800 -14.62 -0.38 -38.72
CA ALA A 800 -15.58 -1.36 -38.22
C ALA A 800 -15.41 -2.69 -38.98
N ILE A 801 -14.79 -3.68 -38.35
CA ILE A 801 -14.55 -4.99 -38.95
C ILE A 801 -15.68 -5.94 -38.54
N PRO A 802 -16.54 -6.44 -39.47
CA PRO A 802 -17.60 -7.37 -39.11
C PRO A 802 -17.04 -8.59 -38.36
N ALA A 803 -17.68 -9.01 -37.26
CA ALA A 803 -17.17 -10.09 -36.42
C ALA A 803 -16.86 -11.39 -37.20
N PRO A 804 -17.69 -11.84 -38.17
CA PRO A 804 -17.36 -13.01 -38.99
C PRO A 804 -16.12 -12.84 -39.87
N LYS A 805 -15.78 -11.59 -40.25
CA LYS A 805 -14.57 -11.27 -41.01
C LYS A 805 -13.33 -11.21 -40.11
N ALA A 806 -13.47 -10.65 -38.91
CA ALA A 806 -12.40 -10.65 -37.91
C ALA A 806 -12.04 -12.09 -37.50
N GLY A 807 -13.04 -12.95 -37.33
CA GLY A 807 -12.87 -14.37 -36.99
C GLY A 807 -12.35 -14.62 -35.58
N THR A 808 -12.21 -13.57 -34.76
CA THR A 808 -11.92 -13.66 -33.32
C THR A 808 -13.15 -14.16 -32.56
N ASP A 809 -13.03 -14.41 -31.25
CA ASP A 809 -14.17 -14.83 -30.41
C ASP A 809 -15.39 -13.88 -30.61
N ASP A 810 -16.57 -14.46 -30.86
CA ASP A 810 -17.78 -13.71 -31.19
C ASP A 810 -18.71 -13.53 -29.99
N ALA A 811 -18.38 -14.08 -28.82
CA ALA A 811 -19.22 -14.05 -27.63
C ALA A 811 -19.58 -12.62 -27.23
N TYR A 812 -18.64 -11.69 -27.33
CA TYR A 812 -18.84 -10.28 -26.99
C TYR A 812 -19.89 -9.60 -27.89
N THR A 813 -19.72 -9.68 -29.21
CA THR A 813 -20.68 -9.09 -30.15
C THR A 813 -22.05 -9.79 -30.09
N ARG A 814 -22.09 -11.09 -29.81
CA ARG A 814 -23.35 -11.84 -29.63
C ARG A 814 -24.06 -11.51 -28.34
N ALA A 815 -23.34 -11.33 -27.23
CA ALA A 815 -23.91 -10.90 -25.95
C ALA A 815 -24.62 -9.56 -26.11
N PHE A 816 -24.08 -8.66 -26.94
CA PHE A 816 -24.69 -7.37 -27.25
C PHE A 816 -25.89 -7.47 -28.20
N THR A 817 -25.75 -8.20 -29.32
CA THR A 817 -26.73 -8.19 -30.43
C THR A 817 -27.90 -9.18 -30.25
N GLN A 818 -27.74 -10.22 -29.44
CA GLN A 818 -28.74 -11.30 -29.30
C GLN A 818 -29.54 -11.22 -27.99
N ARG A 819 -29.28 -10.23 -27.13
CA ARG A 819 -29.96 -10.06 -25.84
C ARG A 819 -31.23 -9.21 -25.98
N TRP A 820 -32.29 -9.64 -25.30
CA TRP A 820 -33.59 -8.95 -25.25
C TRP A 820 -33.96 -8.66 -23.79
N ALA A 821 -34.67 -7.56 -23.57
CA ALA A 821 -35.14 -7.14 -22.25
C ALA A 821 -36.60 -6.66 -22.30
N LYS A 822 -37.35 -6.94 -21.24
CA LYS A 822 -38.59 -6.27 -20.90
C LYS A 822 -38.30 -4.82 -20.51
N THR A 823 -39.09 -3.89 -21.00
CA THR A 823 -38.86 -2.43 -20.81
C THR A 823 -39.65 -1.83 -19.64
N GLY A 824 -40.62 -2.57 -19.09
CA GLY A 824 -41.39 -2.19 -17.91
C GLY A 824 -42.05 -0.81 -18.04
N PRO A 825 -41.83 0.14 -17.10
CA PRO A 825 -42.46 1.46 -17.11
C PRO A 825 -42.06 2.34 -18.30
N LEU A 826 -41.03 1.97 -19.05
CA LEU A 826 -40.59 2.68 -20.26
C LEU A 826 -41.42 2.29 -21.50
N ALA A 827 -42.23 1.23 -21.44
CA ALA A 827 -43.03 0.78 -22.57
C ALA A 827 -44.12 1.81 -22.93
N GLY A 828 -44.20 2.17 -24.22
CA GLY A 828 -45.29 3.00 -24.75
C GLY A 828 -45.27 4.48 -24.34
N GLN A 829 -44.18 4.97 -23.74
CA GLN A 829 -44.03 6.41 -23.46
C GLN A 829 -43.81 7.20 -24.77
N PRO A 830 -44.62 8.25 -25.05
CA PRO A 830 -44.55 9.01 -26.30
C PRO A 830 -43.20 9.72 -26.54
N GLU A 831 -42.52 10.11 -25.47
CA GLU A 831 -41.23 10.82 -25.51
C GLU A 831 -40.03 9.88 -25.77
N GLN A 832 -40.26 8.58 -25.97
CA GLN A 832 -39.24 7.52 -26.07
C GLN A 832 -39.41 6.64 -27.32
N ASP A 833 -39.90 7.22 -28.41
CA ASP A 833 -40.15 6.56 -29.71
C ASP A 833 -40.97 5.26 -29.65
N GLY A 834 -41.76 5.09 -28.58
CA GLY A 834 -42.59 3.91 -28.37
C GLY A 834 -41.77 2.63 -28.20
N LEU A 835 -40.84 2.59 -27.22
CA LEU A 835 -40.23 1.33 -26.79
C LEU A 835 -41.30 0.23 -26.63
N ARG A 836 -41.08 -0.89 -27.31
CA ARG A 836 -41.97 -2.05 -27.22
C ARG A 836 -41.85 -2.69 -25.82
N PRO A 837 -42.87 -3.45 -25.36
CA PRO A 837 -42.81 -4.15 -24.08
C PRO A 837 -41.59 -5.07 -23.92
N VAL A 838 -41.09 -5.61 -25.04
CA VAL A 838 -39.84 -6.36 -25.13
C VAL A 838 -39.04 -5.81 -26.32
N THR A 839 -37.77 -5.49 -26.09
CA THR A 839 -36.89 -4.83 -27.06
C THR A 839 -35.48 -5.41 -26.99
N PRO A 840 -34.64 -5.29 -28.04
CA PRO A 840 -33.22 -5.62 -27.93
C PRO A 840 -32.56 -4.81 -26.80
N SER A 841 -31.76 -5.46 -25.96
CA SER A 841 -31.17 -4.81 -24.78
C SER A 841 -30.27 -3.63 -25.12
N VAL A 842 -29.62 -3.65 -26.29
CA VAL A 842 -28.88 -2.49 -26.82
C VAL A 842 -29.77 -1.26 -26.96
N LEU A 843 -30.99 -1.42 -27.47
CA LEU A 843 -31.91 -0.30 -27.65
C LEU A 843 -32.41 0.20 -26.30
N LEU A 844 -32.69 -0.69 -25.35
CA LEU A 844 -33.00 -0.29 -23.97
C LEU A 844 -31.87 0.52 -23.36
N LEU A 845 -30.62 0.04 -23.45
CA LEU A 845 -29.46 0.74 -22.90
C LEU A 845 -29.26 2.11 -23.55
N GLN A 846 -29.34 2.20 -24.89
CA GLN A 846 -29.22 3.46 -25.62
C GLN A 846 -30.32 4.46 -25.25
N THR A 847 -31.56 4.00 -25.07
CA THR A 847 -32.67 4.86 -24.62
C THR A 847 -32.44 5.37 -23.21
N VAL A 848 -32.00 4.52 -22.28
CA VAL A 848 -31.73 4.92 -20.89
C VAL A 848 -30.57 5.92 -20.83
N VAL A 849 -29.43 5.59 -21.44
CA VAL A 849 -28.25 6.47 -21.47
C VAL A 849 -28.59 7.79 -22.16
N GLY A 850 -29.25 7.75 -23.33
CA GLY A 850 -29.66 8.96 -24.04
C GLY A 850 -30.63 9.84 -23.24
N GLY A 851 -31.56 9.23 -22.50
CA GLY A 851 -32.48 9.93 -21.61
C GLY A 851 -31.76 10.65 -20.46
N VAL A 852 -30.80 9.96 -19.81
CA VAL A 852 -29.99 10.55 -18.74
C VAL A 852 -29.07 11.64 -19.27
N VAL A 853 -28.38 11.43 -20.40
CA VAL A 853 -27.52 12.45 -21.03
C VAL A 853 -28.34 13.69 -21.41
N LYS A 854 -29.50 13.51 -22.04
CA LYS A 854 -30.38 14.63 -22.41
C LYS A 854 -30.85 15.41 -21.18
N LYS A 855 -31.16 14.71 -20.09
CA LYS A 855 -31.54 15.34 -18.83
C LYS A 855 -30.39 16.11 -18.18
N ALA A 856 -29.19 15.54 -18.15
CA ALA A 856 -27.99 16.15 -17.57
C ALA A 856 -27.53 17.39 -18.35
N LEU A 857 -27.53 17.33 -19.69
CA LEU A 857 -27.03 18.43 -20.53
C LEU A 857 -28.08 19.50 -20.82
N GLY A 858 -29.38 19.20 -20.73
CA GLY A 858 -30.46 20.14 -20.98
C GLY A 858 -30.31 20.86 -22.33
N ASP A 859 -30.33 22.20 -22.31
CA ASP A 859 -30.20 23.04 -23.51
C ASP A 859 -28.82 22.93 -24.19
N GLN A 860 -27.81 22.36 -23.52
CA GLN A 860 -26.47 22.16 -24.08
C GLN A 860 -26.32 20.84 -24.86
N PHE A 861 -27.35 19.99 -24.87
CA PHE A 861 -27.27 18.64 -25.45
C PHE A 861 -26.76 18.64 -26.90
N ASP A 862 -27.34 19.43 -27.80
CA ASP A 862 -26.93 19.45 -29.22
C ASP A 862 -25.51 20.00 -29.42
N ALA A 863 -25.11 20.97 -28.59
CA ALA A 863 -23.80 21.60 -28.67
C ALA A 863 -22.67 20.74 -28.08
N LYS A 864 -22.98 19.88 -27.11
CA LYS A 864 -22.00 19.05 -26.38
C LYS A 864 -21.96 17.59 -26.83
N THR A 865 -22.92 17.12 -27.64
CA THR A 865 -22.98 15.71 -28.07
C THR A 865 -22.57 15.53 -29.52
N ARG A 866 -21.99 14.36 -29.82
CA ARG A 866 -21.67 13.95 -31.19
C ARG A 866 -22.94 13.50 -31.92
N GLN A 867 -23.37 14.29 -32.89
CA GLN A 867 -24.57 14.02 -33.69
C GLN A 867 -24.28 13.89 -35.18
N ARG A 868 -25.10 13.13 -35.88
CA ARG A 868 -25.16 12.99 -37.33
C ARG A 868 -26.15 14.01 -37.92
N PRO A 869 -25.87 14.61 -39.09
CA PRO A 869 -26.82 15.46 -39.79
C PRO A 869 -28.14 14.74 -40.12
N ALA A 870 -29.23 15.48 -40.23
CA ALA A 870 -30.58 14.92 -40.40
C ALA A 870 -30.77 14.03 -41.66
N ASP A 871 -29.98 14.28 -42.71
CA ASP A 871 -29.99 13.54 -43.98
C ASP A 871 -29.00 12.36 -44.00
N HIS A 872 -28.22 12.16 -42.93
CA HIS A 872 -27.29 11.06 -42.82
C HIS A 872 -28.04 9.70 -42.71
N PRO A 873 -27.51 8.60 -43.30
CA PRO A 873 -28.14 7.28 -43.27
C PRO A 873 -28.50 6.75 -41.88
N ASP A 874 -27.71 7.08 -40.86
CA ASP A 874 -27.99 6.71 -39.45
C ASP A 874 -29.34 7.25 -38.97
N CYS A 875 -29.72 8.45 -39.42
CA CYS A 875 -30.95 9.13 -39.01
C CYS A 875 -32.16 8.69 -39.84
N ALA A 876 -31.95 7.92 -40.92
CA ALA A 876 -33.01 7.57 -41.86
C ALA A 876 -34.20 6.88 -41.20
N ARG A 877 -33.99 6.05 -40.16
CA ARG A 877 -35.08 5.37 -39.46
C ARG A 877 -35.90 6.31 -38.57
N GLU A 878 -35.23 7.20 -37.83
CA GLU A 878 -35.87 8.16 -36.94
C GLU A 878 -36.63 9.23 -37.75
N ASN A 879 -36.02 9.68 -38.85
CA ASN A 879 -36.58 10.72 -39.70
C ASN A 879 -37.59 10.21 -40.75
N ALA A 880 -37.69 8.89 -41.01
CA ALA A 880 -38.59 8.32 -42.03
C ALA A 880 -40.07 8.69 -41.84
N GLN A 881 -40.49 9.04 -40.63
CA GLN A 881 -41.88 9.40 -40.31
C GLN A 881 -41.99 10.74 -39.58
N SER A 882 -40.89 11.49 -39.41
CA SER A 882 -40.91 12.79 -38.76
C SER A 882 -41.39 13.89 -39.72
N ALA A 883 -42.25 14.78 -39.22
CA ALA A 883 -42.64 15.99 -39.95
C ALA A 883 -41.54 17.07 -39.94
N ASP A 884 -40.57 16.94 -39.03
CA ASP A 884 -39.43 17.84 -38.85
C ASP A 884 -38.16 16.98 -38.63
N PRO A 885 -37.46 16.56 -39.70
CA PRO A 885 -36.26 15.75 -39.60
C PRO A 885 -35.13 16.51 -38.88
N GLY A 886 -34.59 15.91 -37.81
CA GLY A 886 -33.53 16.50 -36.99
C GLY A 886 -32.23 15.68 -37.00
N PRO A 887 -31.13 16.22 -36.45
CA PRO A 887 -29.92 15.46 -36.22
C PRO A 887 -30.18 14.28 -35.26
N CYS A 888 -29.34 13.25 -35.33
CA CYS A 888 -29.48 12.05 -34.51
C CYS A 888 -28.14 11.56 -33.94
N GLY A 889 -28.18 10.68 -32.93
CA GLY A 889 -26.96 10.04 -32.41
C GLY A 889 -26.37 9.02 -33.37
N TYR A 890 -25.05 8.80 -33.30
CA TYR A 890 -24.33 7.81 -34.09
C TYR A 890 -24.90 6.41 -33.86
N LYS A 891 -25.09 5.63 -34.93
CA LYS A 891 -25.54 4.24 -34.80
C LYS A 891 -24.35 3.29 -34.80
N PRO A 892 -24.35 2.23 -33.96
CA PRO A 892 -23.32 1.21 -33.99
C PRO A 892 -23.24 0.55 -35.37
N PRO A 893 -22.07 0.53 -36.03
CA PRO A 893 -21.89 -0.16 -37.30
C PRO A 893 -22.36 -1.62 -37.21
N PHE A 894 -23.08 -2.09 -38.23
CA PHE A 894 -23.67 -3.43 -38.26
C PHE A 894 -24.55 -3.76 -37.04
N GLY A 895 -25.12 -2.75 -36.38
CA GLY A 895 -25.91 -2.93 -35.15
C GLY A 895 -25.07 -3.41 -33.94
N GLY A 896 -23.76 -3.16 -33.94
CA GLY A 896 -22.83 -3.63 -32.90
C GLY A 896 -22.27 -5.04 -33.15
N ALA A 897 -22.41 -5.56 -34.38
CA ALA A 897 -21.86 -6.85 -34.82
C ALA A 897 -20.47 -6.72 -35.48
N ALA A 898 -19.74 -5.65 -35.17
CA ALA A 898 -18.38 -5.39 -35.64
C ALA A 898 -17.42 -5.24 -34.47
N LEU A 899 -16.13 -5.37 -34.77
CA LEU A 899 -15.03 -5.15 -33.84
C LEU A 899 -14.17 -3.97 -34.32
N LYS A 900 -13.65 -3.23 -33.34
CA LYS A 900 -12.83 -2.05 -33.52
C LYS A 900 -11.43 -2.44 -33.99
N ALA A 901 -10.97 -1.85 -35.10
CA ALA A 901 -9.55 -1.76 -35.43
C ALA A 901 -9.12 -0.29 -35.32
N SER A 902 -8.56 0.08 -34.16
CA SER A 902 -8.06 1.43 -33.88
C SER A 902 -6.54 1.53 -34.09
N PRO A 903 -5.99 2.76 -34.10
CA PRO A 903 -4.55 2.97 -34.03
C PRO A 903 -3.88 2.18 -32.92
N LEU A 904 -2.63 1.79 -33.16
CA LEU A 904 -1.83 0.93 -32.27
C LEU A 904 -0.68 1.68 -31.59
N ILE A 905 -0.78 2.99 -31.41
CA ILE A 905 0.21 3.73 -30.63
C ILE A 905 0.12 3.36 -29.14
N GLY A 906 1.27 3.23 -28.48
CA GLY A 906 1.36 2.80 -27.09
C GLY A 906 1.03 1.31 -26.88
N VAL A 907 0.83 0.51 -27.94
CA VAL A 907 0.40 -0.89 -27.86
C VAL A 907 1.39 -1.79 -27.09
N TRP A 908 2.64 -1.35 -26.95
CA TRP A 908 3.65 -2.04 -26.16
C TRP A 908 3.23 -2.19 -24.68
N ALA A 909 2.43 -1.26 -24.15
CA ALA A 909 1.99 -1.24 -22.76
C ALA A 909 0.59 -1.86 -22.52
N THR A 910 -0.08 -2.39 -23.55
CA THR A 910 -1.51 -2.74 -23.47
C THR A 910 -1.82 -4.24 -23.56
N GLY A 911 -0.82 -5.11 -23.40
CA GLY A 911 -1.04 -6.56 -23.41
C GLY A 911 -1.88 -7.04 -22.20
N PRO A 912 -2.47 -8.25 -22.27
CA PRO A 912 -2.61 -9.11 -23.45
C PRO A 912 -3.57 -8.54 -24.52
N TYR A 913 -3.44 -9.03 -25.75
CA TYR A 913 -4.04 -8.48 -26.95
C TYR A 913 -5.30 -9.22 -27.43
N LEU A 914 -5.93 -8.64 -28.46
CA LEU A 914 -7.32 -8.86 -28.90
C LEU A 914 -8.33 -8.31 -27.88
N HIS A 915 -9.59 -8.18 -28.31
CA HIS A 915 -10.66 -7.59 -27.49
C HIS A 915 -10.90 -8.33 -26.16
N ASN A 916 -10.49 -9.59 -26.05
CA ASN A 916 -10.68 -10.47 -24.89
C ASN A 916 -9.36 -10.87 -24.19
N GLY A 917 -8.22 -10.27 -24.57
CA GLY A 917 -6.92 -10.51 -23.94
C GLY A 917 -6.40 -11.93 -24.11
N SER A 918 -6.77 -12.60 -25.20
CA SER A 918 -6.50 -14.03 -25.43
C SER A 918 -5.16 -14.31 -26.11
N VAL A 919 -4.37 -13.27 -26.45
CA VAL A 919 -3.07 -13.42 -27.10
C VAL A 919 -2.03 -12.57 -26.37
N ARG A 920 -1.02 -13.21 -25.78
CA ARG A 920 -0.09 -12.56 -24.84
C ARG A 920 0.82 -11.48 -25.44
N THR A 921 1.27 -11.66 -26.68
CA THR A 921 2.30 -10.81 -27.31
C THR A 921 1.88 -10.36 -28.71
N VAL A 922 2.33 -9.18 -29.16
CA VAL A 922 2.09 -8.70 -30.53
C VAL A 922 2.65 -9.68 -31.54
N TYR A 923 3.82 -10.26 -31.28
CA TYR A 923 4.41 -11.30 -32.12
C TYR A 923 3.43 -12.45 -32.39
N GLN A 924 2.67 -12.89 -31.39
CA GLN A 924 1.64 -13.93 -31.55
C GLN A 924 0.39 -13.42 -32.28
N VAL A 925 -0.02 -12.15 -32.11
CA VAL A 925 -1.16 -11.56 -32.83
C VAL A 925 -0.93 -11.59 -34.34
N ILE A 926 0.29 -11.27 -34.77
CA ILE A 926 0.69 -11.28 -36.20
C ILE A 926 1.18 -12.66 -36.69
N SER A 927 1.11 -13.69 -35.83
CA SER A 927 1.38 -15.08 -36.22
C SER A 927 0.07 -15.81 -36.58
N PRO A 928 0.15 -16.91 -37.36
CA PRO A 928 -0.99 -17.81 -37.57
C PRO A 928 -1.64 -18.24 -36.24
N PRO A 929 -2.99 -18.29 -36.16
CA PRO A 929 -3.69 -18.66 -34.92
C PRO A 929 -3.23 -20.00 -34.31
N GLU A 930 -2.86 -20.97 -35.15
CA GLU A 930 -2.35 -22.28 -34.74
C GLU A 930 -0.96 -22.25 -34.07
N GLU A 931 -0.22 -21.15 -34.19
CA GLU A 931 1.08 -20.93 -33.53
C GLU A 931 0.95 -20.20 -32.18
N ARG A 932 -0.25 -19.73 -31.82
CA ARG A 932 -0.49 -18.96 -30.60
C ARG A 932 -0.57 -19.88 -29.38
N GLU A 933 -0.16 -19.37 -28.22
CA GLU A 933 -0.32 -20.06 -26.94
C GLU A 933 -1.82 -20.28 -26.67
N THR A 934 -2.19 -21.52 -26.29
CA THR A 934 -3.56 -21.86 -25.87
C THR A 934 -3.75 -21.74 -24.37
N THR A 935 -2.65 -21.70 -23.62
CA THR A 935 -2.62 -21.52 -22.17
C THR A 935 -1.39 -20.72 -21.76
N PHE A 936 -1.56 -19.70 -20.92
CA PHE A 936 -0.49 -18.88 -20.38
C PHE A 936 -0.92 -18.30 -19.02
N PHE A 937 0.00 -17.68 -18.29
CA PHE A 937 -0.27 -17.05 -17.00
C PHE A 937 -0.36 -15.53 -17.14
N VAL A 938 -1.34 -14.93 -16.46
CA VAL A 938 -1.54 -13.48 -16.36
C VAL A 938 -1.32 -13.05 -14.92
N GLY A 939 -0.59 -11.95 -14.72
CA GLY A 939 -0.33 -11.35 -13.41
C GLY A 939 1.04 -10.68 -13.35
N ASP A 940 2.04 -11.28 -14.00
CA ASP A 940 3.36 -10.69 -14.14
C ASP A 940 3.30 -9.51 -15.13
N ARG A 941 3.74 -8.34 -14.67
CA ARG A 941 3.75 -7.08 -15.44
C ARG A 941 5.13 -6.77 -16.03
N THR A 942 6.08 -7.70 -15.96
CA THR A 942 7.38 -7.59 -16.61
C THR A 942 7.23 -7.60 -18.12
N LEU A 943 7.81 -6.57 -18.76
CA LEU A 943 7.71 -6.37 -20.19
C LEU A 943 8.56 -7.41 -20.95
N ASP A 944 7.94 -8.10 -21.91
CA ASP A 944 8.61 -8.93 -22.92
C ASP A 944 9.02 -8.02 -24.09
N THR A 945 10.24 -7.47 -24.01
CA THR A 945 10.75 -6.47 -24.97
C THR A 945 11.03 -7.06 -26.37
N GLU A 946 11.23 -8.38 -26.46
CA GLU A 946 11.50 -9.07 -27.72
C GLU A 946 10.20 -9.31 -28.51
N ARG A 947 9.14 -9.79 -27.84
CA ARG A 947 7.88 -10.16 -28.51
C ARG A 947 6.77 -9.13 -28.35
N LEU A 948 7.02 -8.09 -27.56
CA LEU A 948 6.12 -6.98 -27.23
C LEU A 948 4.84 -7.45 -26.55
N GLY A 949 4.85 -7.43 -25.22
CA GLY A 949 3.75 -7.86 -24.35
C GLY A 949 4.27 -8.08 -22.93
N PHE A 950 3.64 -8.98 -22.17
CA PHE A 950 4.09 -9.33 -20.82
C PHE A 950 4.58 -10.77 -20.75
N VAL A 951 5.52 -11.03 -19.84
CA VAL A 951 6.00 -12.40 -19.58
C VAL A 951 4.90 -13.27 -18.98
N SER A 952 5.02 -14.59 -19.15
CA SER A 952 4.07 -15.57 -18.60
C SER A 952 4.76 -16.41 -17.53
N THR A 953 4.65 -15.98 -16.28
CA THR A 953 5.26 -16.63 -15.12
C THR A 953 4.21 -17.40 -14.31
N ASP A 954 4.45 -18.68 -14.05
CA ASP A 954 3.65 -19.47 -13.10
C ASP A 954 4.10 -19.14 -11.68
N GLN A 955 3.37 -18.24 -11.03
CA GLN A 955 3.66 -17.73 -9.69
C GLN A 955 2.42 -17.78 -8.81
N GLU A 956 2.61 -17.60 -7.50
CA GLU A 956 1.50 -17.58 -6.56
C GLU A 956 0.49 -16.47 -6.93
N ASN A 957 -0.80 -16.82 -6.92
CA ASN A 957 -1.92 -15.97 -7.38
C ASN A 957 -1.95 -15.63 -8.89
N ALA A 958 -1.07 -16.19 -9.73
CA ALA A 958 -1.17 -16.01 -11.18
C ALA A 958 -2.46 -16.62 -11.74
N PHE A 959 -3.08 -15.92 -12.69
CA PHE A 959 -4.28 -16.41 -13.37
C PHE A 959 -3.89 -17.26 -14.58
N ARG A 960 -4.18 -18.56 -14.53
CA ARG A 960 -4.00 -19.45 -15.68
C ARG A 960 -5.09 -19.19 -16.73
N PHE A 961 -4.73 -18.50 -17.79
CA PHE A 961 -5.59 -18.26 -18.95
C PHE A 961 -5.72 -19.54 -19.79
N ASP A 962 -6.94 -19.86 -20.21
CA ASP A 962 -7.24 -21.00 -21.08
C ASP A 962 -8.17 -20.55 -22.23
N THR A 963 -7.69 -20.69 -23.47
CA THR A 963 -8.40 -20.21 -24.67
C THR A 963 -9.56 -21.12 -25.09
N SER A 964 -9.70 -22.30 -24.47
CA SER A 964 -10.83 -23.21 -24.71
C SER A 964 -12.10 -22.84 -23.94
N VAL A 965 -11.99 -21.95 -22.94
CA VAL A 965 -13.13 -21.44 -22.18
C VAL A 965 -13.97 -20.52 -23.09
N PRO A 966 -15.31 -20.63 -23.10
CA PRO A 966 -16.16 -19.75 -23.90
C PRO A 966 -15.89 -18.26 -23.62
N GLY A 967 -15.68 -17.46 -24.68
CA GLY A 967 -15.32 -16.05 -24.57
C GLY A 967 -13.81 -15.77 -24.55
N ASN A 968 -12.97 -16.80 -24.37
CA ASN A 968 -11.51 -16.68 -24.33
C ASN A 968 -10.81 -17.11 -25.63
N GLY A 969 -11.56 -17.32 -26.72
CA GLY A 969 -10.99 -17.80 -27.98
C GLY A 969 -9.90 -16.88 -28.53
N ASN A 970 -8.75 -17.45 -28.88
CA ASN A 970 -7.57 -16.75 -29.43
C ASN A 970 -7.47 -16.83 -30.96
N GLY A 971 -8.56 -17.22 -31.63
CA GLY A 971 -8.63 -17.37 -33.10
C GLY A 971 -8.70 -16.04 -33.85
N GLY A 972 -8.76 -16.12 -35.18
CA GLY A 972 -9.01 -14.96 -36.04
C GLY A 972 -7.84 -13.98 -36.17
N HIS A 973 -8.16 -12.77 -36.61
CA HIS A 973 -7.20 -11.73 -36.98
C HIS A 973 -6.24 -12.20 -38.09
N VAL A 974 -6.81 -12.80 -39.15
CA VAL A 974 -6.08 -13.29 -40.32
C VAL A 974 -6.41 -12.40 -41.51
N PHE A 975 -5.44 -11.60 -41.96
CA PHE A 975 -5.60 -10.60 -43.02
C PHE A 975 -4.62 -10.78 -44.19
N TRP A 976 -3.63 -11.65 -44.04
CA TRP A 976 -2.62 -11.95 -45.05
C TRP A 976 -2.98 -13.19 -45.88
N ALA A 977 -2.52 -13.24 -47.13
CA ALA A 977 -2.60 -14.44 -47.96
C ALA A 977 -1.44 -15.43 -47.67
N THR A 978 -0.28 -14.91 -47.29
CA THR A 978 0.92 -15.68 -46.88
C THR A 978 1.36 -15.18 -45.51
N PRO A 979 1.57 -16.05 -44.51
CA PRO A 979 2.04 -15.63 -43.19
C PRO A 979 3.38 -14.88 -43.25
N PHE A 980 3.55 -13.90 -42.36
CA PHE A 980 4.82 -13.20 -42.19
C PHE A 980 5.92 -14.16 -41.73
N THR A 981 7.11 -13.99 -42.29
CA THR A 981 8.34 -14.61 -41.80
C THR A 981 8.72 -14.08 -40.41
N HIS A 982 9.63 -14.75 -39.71
CA HIS A 982 10.12 -14.28 -38.41
C HIS A 982 10.67 -12.85 -38.49
N ASP A 983 11.53 -12.57 -39.47
CA ASP A 983 12.16 -11.26 -39.64
C ASP A 983 11.13 -10.14 -39.91
N GLU A 984 10.12 -10.41 -40.74
CA GLU A 984 9.02 -9.47 -40.97
C GLU A 984 8.19 -9.21 -39.70
N LYS A 985 7.97 -10.24 -38.87
CA LYS A 985 7.29 -10.08 -37.58
C LYS A 985 8.11 -9.22 -36.62
N MET A 986 9.43 -9.42 -36.55
CA MET A 986 10.31 -8.60 -35.72
C MET A 986 10.36 -7.15 -36.22
N ALA A 987 10.33 -6.93 -37.54
CA ALA A 987 10.23 -5.58 -38.12
C ALA A 987 8.95 -4.87 -37.68
N LEU A 988 7.81 -5.55 -37.75
CA LEU A 988 6.52 -5.02 -37.27
C LEU A 988 6.52 -4.74 -35.76
N VAL A 989 7.10 -5.63 -34.95
CA VAL A 989 7.27 -5.42 -33.51
C VAL A 989 8.10 -4.17 -33.23
N GLU A 990 9.22 -3.99 -33.95
CA GLU A 990 10.10 -2.83 -33.78
C GLU A 990 9.38 -1.51 -34.13
N TYR A 991 8.61 -1.50 -35.23
CA TYR A 991 7.78 -0.35 -35.61
C TYR A 991 6.72 0.00 -34.55
N LEU A 992 6.11 -1.01 -33.94
CA LEU A 992 5.04 -0.83 -32.95
C LEU A 992 5.51 -0.35 -31.58
N LYS A 993 6.83 -0.26 -31.35
CA LYS A 993 7.38 0.43 -30.16
C LYS A 993 7.03 1.91 -30.17
N ASP A 994 7.15 2.57 -31.34
CA ASP A 994 6.79 3.99 -31.50
C ASP A 994 6.38 4.31 -32.96
N PRO A 995 5.11 4.07 -33.34
CA PRO A 995 4.61 4.39 -34.68
C PRO A 995 4.67 5.88 -35.08
N GLU A 996 4.66 6.80 -34.10
CA GLU A 996 4.64 8.25 -34.36
C GLU A 996 5.97 8.76 -34.89
N ARG A 997 7.08 8.16 -34.44
CA ARG A 997 8.43 8.45 -34.94
C ARG A 997 8.64 8.05 -36.40
N PHE A 998 7.85 7.09 -36.92
CA PHE A 998 7.99 6.55 -38.28
C PHE A 998 6.67 6.70 -39.09
N PRO A 999 6.24 7.93 -39.39
CA PRO A 999 4.95 8.17 -40.04
C PRO A 999 4.88 7.57 -41.45
N ILE A 1000 3.69 7.11 -41.84
CA ILE A 1000 3.44 6.54 -43.17
C ILE A 1000 3.44 7.63 -44.24
N GLN A 1001 4.14 7.38 -45.36
CA GLN A 1001 4.09 8.22 -46.55
C GLN A 1001 2.89 7.80 -47.43
N ARG A 1002 1.88 8.67 -47.55
CA ARG A 1002 0.66 8.41 -48.34
C ARG A 1002 0.71 8.99 -49.74
#